data_AF-A0A1V4J6R1-F1
#
_entry.id   AF-A0A1V4J6R1-F1
#
_cell.length_a   1.000
_cell.length_b   1.000
_cell.length_c   1.000
_cell.angle_alpha   90.00
_cell.angle_beta   90.00
_cell.angle_gamma   90.00
#
_symmetry.space_group_name_H-M   'P 1'
#
loop_
_entity.id
_entity.type
_entity.pdbx_description
1 polymer ?
#
loop_
_entity_poly.entity_id
_entity_poly.type
_entity_poly.pdbx_seq_one_letter_code
_entity_poly.pdbx_strand_id
1 'polypeptide(L)'
;MRLCVKLKEYQQKNNLGATVETKKKRKSKEGGRPDTPTGDDRQSPENIQNILKVLVSDLNRSNGVAIPSLDKRKAYFDNDVAPRNAEQLATDVPVLSNSNALPSCGSVLPAPGSMQLTQAREDEDDHKNALDETRSFSSTESLRQLSEQLNGLVSQSTSYVNGESAVSSTNIKEMETRYQELAVALDSSNLTNKQLVTKIEELKQQNQEVVNQLEKEKKEFEQKFSKEQAALREQLQVHIQTIGILVSEKSELQTALGHTQQAARQKSGEAESLAARLHSSRQRVSELERTLSSISMQQKQSEKHNKELVKERDNLKLELYKRTKSSEEIKQQNSELSEKVHSLVSQNSAMKLDMEDLHKKLEMAELMIQQFSSQAGSLDANQQMQMALEEKASLETHIAQLSESLHQLQVERDRYVEKLKEEQSIWQQRVQLLSEQVHTMAQEKEHHMAQIRELEANVTELLSRSVKPMDIEPSPPAGPTETELSLQEEIQRLQQEKEQLHGQYQAQVRDNEQLSHLNREQEERLLELEKAVQRYNEESLDRQRILEDMQSDKVTISRALSQNRELKEQLAELQNGFVKLTNENMEVTSALQSEQHVKKELAKKLGQLQENLGELKETLELKTQEARGLQEQRDQYYGHLQQYVLAYQQLAAEKEELHKQFLLQTQLMDRLQHEEVQGKVTVEMHLKELQQTKETLEAVAKENKELQAQISQLAADLDGRILHRLDGDGTESETMTEEIQKSSFVIPEKFESHEEMVTFLTSAMSQVEKEREDMRQQLAAQKLQCRNLLEQIAALRQEQQHHVMLGEGSTVDTVPVEVHEALKTAMEKLQSRFTELMREKADLKERLEELEHRCIQLSGETDTIGEYIALYQSQRAILKQRHQEKEEYISRLAQDKEEMKVKLLELQDLVMRLVRERNEWYSKYVAAAQNPELLATQNESGLAVERRIELNATDGEGLREVNLSDEAEQEAAVLHQSGFSPIDGKAAQPSQVDPTEKQIMQLLREMQNPQERLSPLLENPCIPFFYRADENDEVKIMVV
;
A
#
# COMPACT_ATOMS: atom_id res chain seq x y z
N MET A 1 41.38 0.04 48.59
CA MET A 1 40.74 -1.28 48.78
C MET A 1 39.22 -1.19 49.08
N ARG A 2 38.37 -0.75 48.13
CA ARG A 2 36.90 -1.00 48.23
C ARG A 2 36.22 -1.38 46.91
N LEU A 3 36.69 -0.90 45.74
CA LEU A 3 36.21 -1.45 44.45
C LEU A 3 36.72 -2.88 44.19
N CYS A 4 37.98 -3.19 44.53
CA CYS A 4 38.58 -4.52 44.32
C CYS A 4 37.89 -5.67 45.10
N VAL A 5 37.02 -5.36 46.07
CA VAL A 5 36.29 -6.36 46.86
C VAL A 5 35.05 -6.83 46.09
N LYS A 6 34.22 -5.89 45.60
CA LYS A 6 32.97 -6.20 44.91
C LYS A 6 33.16 -6.96 43.58
N LEU A 7 34.28 -6.76 42.89
CA LEU A 7 34.59 -7.54 41.68
C LEU A 7 34.93 -9.01 42.00
N LYS A 8 35.50 -9.27 43.18
CA LYS A 8 35.93 -10.61 43.61
C LYS A 8 34.76 -11.48 44.08
N GLU A 9 33.77 -10.88 44.74
CA GLU A 9 32.52 -11.56 45.12
C GLU A 9 31.65 -11.93 43.90
N TYR A 10 31.66 -11.10 42.84
CA TYR A 10 30.89 -11.36 41.63
C TYR A 10 31.42 -12.55 40.82
N GLN A 11 32.74 -12.74 40.79
CA GLN A 11 33.37 -13.88 40.12
C GLN A 11 33.27 -15.21 40.90
N GLN A 12 32.92 -15.17 42.19
CA GLN A 12 32.90 -16.35 43.06
C GLN A 12 31.54 -17.08 43.10
N LYS A 13 30.52 -16.60 42.38
CA LYS A 13 29.19 -17.25 42.28
C LYS A 13 28.95 -18.07 41.00
N ASN A 14 29.85 -18.00 40.01
CA ASN A 14 29.77 -18.77 38.77
C ASN A 14 31.06 -19.57 38.54
N ASN A 15 31.16 -20.78 39.13
CA ASN A 15 31.78 -21.98 38.55
C ASN A 15 31.88 -23.13 39.57
N LEU A 16 31.70 -24.38 39.09
CA LEU A 16 31.91 -25.67 39.77
C LEU A 16 30.98 -25.96 40.98
N GLY A 17 30.51 -27.19 41.22
CA GLY A 17 30.61 -28.40 40.39
C GLY A 17 30.55 -29.70 41.20
N ALA A 18 29.39 -30.38 41.21
CA ALA A 18 29.10 -31.80 41.51
C ALA A 18 29.89 -32.59 42.60
N THR A 19 29.18 -33.37 43.43
CA THR A 19 29.44 -34.83 43.57
C THR A 19 28.40 -35.62 44.41
N VAL A 20 28.12 -36.85 43.97
CA VAL A 20 27.76 -38.09 44.71
C VAL A 20 26.43 -38.20 45.52
N GLU A 21 25.53 -39.02 44.97
CA GLU A 21 24.68 -40.08 45.55
C GLU A 21 24.55 -40.27 47.10
N THR A 22 23.41 -40.70 47.67
CA THR A 22 22.97 -42.11 47.55
C THR A 22 21.53 -42.46 48.05
N LYS A 23 20.85 -43.30 47.25
CA LYS A 23 20.04 -44.50 47.61
C LYS A 23 18.79 -44.39 48.54
N LYS A 24 17.62 -44.52 47.90
CA LYS A 24 16.61 -45.62 48.04
C LYS A 24 16.08 -45.98 49.46
N LYS A 25 14.75 -45.97 49.72
CA LYS A 25 13.72 -47.06 49.49
C LYS A 25 12.39 -46.64 50.19
N ARG A 26 11.16 -47.15 49.92
CA ARG A 26 10.55 -48.04 48.88
C ARG A 26 9.00 -48.08 49.01
N LYS A 27 8.28 -48.32 47.89
CA LYS A 27 6.91 -48.92 47.80
C LYS A 27 5.72 -48.12 48.42
N SER A 28 4.45 -48.25 47.98
CA SER A 28 3.76 -49.10 46.97
C SER A 28 2.89 -48.20 46.05
N LYS A 29 2.58 -48.49 44.77
CA LYS A 29 1.68 -49.55 44.22
C LYS A 29 0.27 -49.52 44.88
N GLU A 30 -0.87 -49.56 44.19
CA GLU A 30 -1.24 -49.61 42.75
C GLU A 30 -2.78 -49.43 42.64
N GLY A 31 -3.47 -49.09 41.54
CA GLY A 31 -3.12 -48.68 40.16
C GLY A 31 -4.31 -48.95 39.19
N GLY A 32 -4.48 -48.16 38.11
CA GLY A 32 -5.68 -48.26 37.24
C GLY A 32 -5.58 -47.53 35.88
N ARG A 33 -5.20 -48.29 34.84
CA ARG A 33 -5.33 -48.02 33.38
C ARG A 33 -6.24 -49.13 32.81
N PRO A 34 -6.66 -49.15 31.51
CA PRO A 34 -6.21 -48.37 30.35
C PRO A 34 -7.40 -47.59 29.69
N ASP A 35 -7.41 -47.07 28.46
CA ASP A 35 -6.52 -47.28 27.30
C ASP A 35 -6.29 -46.04 26.39
N THR A 36 -5.57 -46.26 25.29
CA THR A 36 -4.84 -45.26 24.48
C THR A 36 -5.20 -45.40 22.98
N PRO A 37 -4.80 -44.49 22.05
CA PRO A 37 -3.42 -44.51 21.51
C PRO A 37 -2.78 -43.15 21.12
N THR A 38 -1.60 -42.92 21.72
CA THR A 38 -0.32 -42.50 21.08
C THR A 38 -0.24 -41.27 20.17
N GLY A 39 0.67 -40.34 20.52
CA GLY A 39 1.10 -39.21 19.70
C GLY A 39 2.20 -38.38 20.38
N ASP A 40 3.20 -39.04 20.97
CA ASP A 40 4.23 -38.43 21.82
C ASP A 40 5.60 -38.55 21.15
N ASP A 41 6.27 -37.42 20.86
CA ASP A 41 7.63 -37.16 21.37
C ASP A 41 8.14 -35.75 21.02
N ARG A 42 9.07 -35.22 21.82
CA ARG A 42 9.89 -34.05 21.48
C ARG A 42 11.32 -34.50 21.18
N GLN A 43 11.80 -34.28 19.95
CA GLN A 43 13.21 -34.48 19.61
C GLN A 43 13.93 -33.18 19.19
N SER A 44 15.25 -33.20 19.34
CA SER A 44 16.18 -32.08 19.15
C SER A 44 16.46 -31.76 17.67
N PRO A 45 16.92 -30.52 17.35
CA PRO A 45 17.03 -30.04 15.98
C PRO A 45 18.31 -30.51 15.25
N GLU A 46 18.49 -31.81 15.06
CA GLU A 46 19.65 -32.38 14.35
C GLU A 46 19.38 -32.71 12.87
N ASN A 47 18.10 -32.79 12.46
CA ASN A 47 17.75 -33.37 11.15
C ASN A 47 17.94 -32.43 9.93
N ILE A 48 18.22 -31.14 10.15
CA ILE A 48 18.55 -30.19 9.06
C ILE A 48 19.89 -30.55 8.40
N GLN A 49 20.82 -31.14 9.16
CA GLN A 49 22.17 -31.46 8.68
C GLN A 49 22.21 -32.70 7.75
N ASN A 50 21.16 -33.51 7.73
CA ASN A 50 21.05 -34.69 6.85
C ASN A 50 20.54 -34.32 5.45
N ILE A 51 19.58 -33.41 5.32
CA ILE A 51 19.05 -32.97 4.02
C ILE A 51 20.15 -32.29 3.19
N LEU A 52 20.98 -31.45 3.83
CA LEU A 52 22.16 -30.84 3.22
C LEU A 52 23.28 -31.86 2.89
N LYS A 53 23.26 -33.06 3.48
CA LYS A 53 24.23 -34.14 3.19
C LYS A 53 23.85 -34.95 1.96
N VAL A 54 22.56 -35.20 1.74
CA VAL A 54 22.06 -35.91 0.55
C VAL A 54 22.34 -35.10 -0.71
N LEU A 55 22.00 -33.80 -0.72
CA LEU A 55 22.23 -32.91 -1.87
C LEU A 55 23.72 -32.72 -2.24
N VAL A 56 24.65 -32.99 -1.32
CA VAL A 56 26.11 -32.95 -1.58
C VAL A 56 26.64 -34.32 -2.05
N SER A 57 25.88 -35.41 -1.85
CA SER A 57 26.30 -36.77 -2.18
C SER A 57 26.07 -37.14 -3.65
N ASP A 58 24.94 -36.73 -4.24
CA ASP A 58 24.55 -37.15 -5.59
C ASP A 58 25.33 -36.45 -6.73
N LEU A 59 26.07 -35.38 -6.44
CA LEU A 59 26.89 -34.67 -7.44
C LEU A 59 28.21 -35.39 -7.79
N ASN A 60 28.50 -36.55 -7.19
CA ASN A 60 29.80 -37.24 -7.28
C ASN A 60 29.74 -38.67 -7.88
N ARG A 61 28.99 -38.86 -8.97
CA ARG A 61 29.08 -40.09 -9.81
C ARG A 61 29.27 -39.81 -11.31
N SER A 62 30.56 -39.69 -11.68
CA SER A 62 31.17 -40.03 -12.97
C SER A 62 30.37 -39.81 -14.26
N ASN A 63 30.83 -38.86 -15.08
CA ASN A 63 31.79 -39.17 -16.17
C ASN A 63 32.55 -37.88 -16.51
N GLY A 64 33.87 -37.93 -16.67
CA GLY A 64 34.68 -36.71 -16.56
C GLY A 64 35.90 -36.62 -17.48
N VAL A 65 36.48 -35.42 -17.48
CA VAL A 65 37.83 -35.07 -17.95
C VAL A 65 38.46 -34.18 -16.87
N ALA A 66 39.76 -34.33 -16.60
CA ALA A 66 40.42 -33.71 -15.45
C ALA A 66 41.12 -32.38 -15.79
N ILE A 67 41.14 -31.44 -14.84
CA ILE A 67 41.99 -30.24 -14.83
C ILE A 67 42.66 -30.14 -13.43
N PRO A 68 43.96 -29.81 -13.32
CA PRO A 68 44.66 -29.81 -12.03
C PRO A 68 44.22 -28.72 -11.04
N SER A 69 44.47 -28.96 -9.75
CA SER A 69 44.15 -28.05 -8.65
C SER A 69 45.07 -26.82 -8.57
N LEU A 70 44.47 -25.66 -8.31
CA LEU A 70 45.18 -24.40 -8.03
C LEU A 70 45.58 -24.32 -6.56
N ASP A 71 46.83 -24.64 -6.24
CA ASP A 71 47.42 -24.32 -4.94
C ASP A 71 48.89 -23.90 -5.06
N LYS A 72 49.13 -22.73 -5.70
CA LYS A 72 50.47 -22.14 -5.84
C LYS A 72 50.58 -20.65 -6.23
N ARG A 73 49.85 -19.75 -5.56
CA ARG A 73 50.31 -18.34 -5.44
C ARG A 73 49.84 -17.65 -4.15
N LYS A 74 50.74 -17.61 -3.17
CA LYS A 74 50.65 -16.77 -1.96
C LYS A 74 51.87 -15.85 -1.92
N ALA A 75 51.73 -14.61 -2.41
CA ALA A 75 52.74 -13.54 -2.27
C ALA A 75 52.16 -12.18 -2.69
N TYR A 76 52.11 -11.22 -1.74
CA TYR A 76 51.66 -9.82 -1.85
C TYR A 76 50.19 -9.61 -2.29
N PHE A 77 49.41 -8.68 -1.73
CA PHE A 77 49.70 -7.65 -0.71
C PHE A 77 48.94 -7.91 0.61
N ASP A 78 49.28 -7.16 1.66
CA ASP A 78 48.87 -7.42 3.04
C ASP A 78 48.50 -6.10 3.77
N ASN A 79 47.36 -6.11 4.45
CA ASN A 79 46.87 -5.21 5.51
C ASN A 79 46.59 -3.70 5.29
N ASP A 80 45.61 -3.24 6.07
CA ASP A 80 45.21 -1.85 6.35
C ASP A 80 46.19 -1.09 7.27
N VAL A 81 45.85 0.19 7.53
CA VAL A 81 46.05 0.99 8.76
C VAL A 81 46.84 2.30 8.57
N ALA A 82 46.13 3.42 8.71
CA ALA A 82 46.65 4.77 8.96
C ALA A 82 46.63 5.07 10.50
N PRO A 83 47.00 6.25 11.06
CA PRO A 83 47.38 7.53 10.41
C PRO A 83 48.55 8.32 11.08
N ARG A 84 48.87 9.51 10.54
CA ARG A 84 49.19 10.80 11.22
C ARG A 84 50.35 11.62 10.59
N ASN A 85 50.03 12.90 10.38
CA ASN A 85 50.79 14.13 10.60
C ASN A 85 52.34 14.10 10.57
N ALA A 86 52.92 14.84 9.61
CA ALA A 86 54.07 15.71 9.82
C ALA A 86 53.96 16.91 8.84
N GLU A 87 54.61 18.03 9.17
CA GLU A 87 54.55 19.29 8.42
C GLU A 87 55.85 19.56 7.64
N GLN A 88 55.82 20.59 6.76
CA GLN A 88 57.00 21.35 6.26
C GLN A 88 57.92 20.55 5.28
N LEU A 89 58.64 21.15 4.32
CA LEU A 89 59.04 22.56 4.04
C LEU A 89 59.42 22.73 2.54
N ALA A 90 59.49 23.97 2.03
CA ALA A 90 60.09 24.42 0.73
C ALA A 90 59.45 23.87 -0.59
N THR A 91 59.02 24.66 -1.59
CA THR A 91 59.74 25.61 -2.49
C THR A 91 60.88 24.94 -3.29
N ASP A 92 60.94 25.01 -4.63
CA ASP A 92 60.78 26.21 -5.47
C ASP A 92 59.86 26.12 -6.73
N VAL A 93 59.64 27.31 -7.30
CA VAL A 93 58.89 27.73 -8.52
C VAL A 93 59.90 27.89 -9.70
N PRO A 94 59.57 27.89 -11.03
CA PRO A 94 58.31 28.16 -11.75
C PRO A 94 57.84 26.98 -12.67
N VAL A 95 56.81 27.01 -13.56
CA VAL A 95 56.34 28.04 -14.52
C VAL A 95 54.82 27.97 -14.80
N LEU A 96 54.26 29.17 -15.04
CA LEU A 96 53.01 29.58 -15.71
C LEU A 96 52.34 28.51 -16.61
N SER A 97 51.05 28.14 -16.44
CA SER A 97 49.78 28.87 -16.64
C SER A 97 49.13 28.72 -18.03
N ASN A 98 48.09 27.87 -18.08
CA ASN A 98 46.76 28.10 -18.68
C ASN A 98 46.58 28.80 -20.06
N SER A 99 46.00 28.02 -21.00
CA SER A 99 44.63 28.21 -21.56
C SER A 99 44.43 28.41 -23.09
N ASN A 100 43.37 27.72 -23.56
CA ASN A 100 42.46 28.01 -24.69
C ASN A 100 42.90 27.81 -26.17
N ALA A 101 42.44 26.66 -26.71
CA ALA A 101 41.63 26.51 -27.93
C ALA A 101 42.02 27.13 -29.30
N LEU A 102 42.38 26.23 -30.24
CA LEU A 102 41.99 26.19 -31.69
C LEU A 102 42.46 27.33 -32.63
N PRO A 103 42.47 27.17 -33.99
CA PRO A 103 42.39 25.97 -34.84
C PRO A 103 43.51 25.85 -35.92
N SER A 104 43.47 24.77 -36.73
CA SER A 104 43.84 24.63 -38.17
C SER A 104 45.15 25.19 -38.80
N CYS A 105 45.71 24.38 -39.73
CA CYS A 105 46.77 24.70 -40.73
C CYS A 105 48.20 24.98 -40.19
N GLY A 106 49.26 24.42 -40.81
CA GLY A 106 50.63 24.65 -40.28
C GLY A 106 51.90 24.16 -40.99
N SER A 107 51.86 23.24 -41.98
CA SER A 107 53.02 22.87 -42.84
C SER A 107 54.19 22.05 -42.22
N VAL A 108 55.06 21.56 -43.12
CA VAL A 108 56.40 20.92 -42.97
C VAL A 108 56.54 19.69 -42.04
N LEU A 109 56.53 18.50 -42.65
CA LEU A 109 57.29 17.33 -42.20
C LEU A 109 58.49 17.09 -43.15
N PRO A 110 59.68 16.75 -42.64
CA PRO A 110 60.72 16.09 -43.43
C PRO A 110 60.51 14.57 -43.45
N ALA A 111 60.67 13.96 -44.63
CA ALA A 111 60.83 12.51 -44.86
C ALA A 111 62.32 12.11 -44.69
N PRO A 112 62.84 10.89 -45.00
CA PRO A 112 62.23 9.69 -45.63
C PRO A 112 62.45 8.38 -44.82
N GLY A 113 62.10 7.17 -45.28
CA GLY A 113 61.53 6.72 -46.57
C GLY A 113 60.77 5.39 -46.40
N SER A 114 59.86 5.02 -47.31
CA SER A 114 60.12 4.42 -48.64
C SER A 114 60.40 2.90 -48.54
N MET A 115 59.72 1.99 -49.25
CA MET A 115 58.83 2.14 -50.43
C MET A 115 57.45 1.49 -50.20
N GLN A 116 56.43 1.89 -50.97
CA GLN A 116 55.26 1.06 -51.25
C GLN A 116 54.95 1.05 -52.75
N LEU A 117 54.53 -0.11 -53.24
CA LEU A 117 54.06 -0.36 -54.60
C LEU A 117 52.75 0.40 -54.88
N THR A 118 52.70 1.19 -55.96
CA THR A 118 51.46 1.89 -56.37
C THR A 118 50.66 1.03 -57.36
N GLN A 119 49.36 0.84 -57.09
CA GLN A 119 48.42 0.28 -58.06
C GLN A 119 47.87 1.37 -59.00
N ALA A 120 47.34 0.93 -60.14
CA ALA A 120 46.71 1.80 -61.13
C ALA A 120 45.33 2.32 -60.65
N ARG A 121 44.80 3.28 -61.41
CA ARG A 121 43.36 3.50 -61.56
C ARG A 121 43.06 3.77 -63.03
N GLU A 122 41.93 3.26 -63.51
CA GLU A 122 41.49 3.35 -64.90
C GLU A 122 40.80 4.70 -65.18
N ASP A 123 40.63 5.06 -66.46
CA ASP A 123 39.29 5.20 -67.06
C ASP A 123 39.36 5.48 -68.60
N GLU A 124 38.47 4.80 -69.33
CA GLU A 124 37.84 5.01 -70.67
C GLU A 124 38.65 5.29 -71.99
N ASP A 125 38.32 4.46 -73.00
CA ASP A 125 38.09 4.69 -74.45
C ASP A 125 38.92 5.65 -75.33
N ASP A 126 39.53 5.11 -76.41
CA ASP A 126 38.92 5.07 -77.77
C ASP A 126 39.71 4.12 -78.71
N HIS A 127 39.11 3.71 -79.84
CA HIS A 127 39.71 2.88 -80.89
C HIS A 127 40.83 3.58 -81.68
N LYS A 128 41.89 2.82 -82.05
CA LYS A 128 42.32 2.63 -83.46
C LYS A 128 43.45 1.59 -83.65
N ASN A 129 43.58 1.11 -84.89
CA ASN A 129 44.54 0.08 -85.32
C ASN A 129 45.92 0.64 -85.69
N ALA A 130 46.97 -0.08 -85.32
CA ALA A 130 48.23 -0.30 -86.06
C ALA A 130 48.86 -1.58 -85.44
N LEU A 131 49.46 -2.57 -86.13
CA LEU A 131 50.57 -2.51 -87.10
C LEU A 131 51.77 -1.74 -86.51
N ASP A 132 53.02 -2.23 -86.55
CA ASP A 132 53.59 -3.20 -87.49
C ASP A 132 54.90 -3.84 -86.93
N GLU A 133 55.59 -4.60 -87.79
CA GLU A 133 57.03 -4.93 -87.76
C GLU A 133 57.62 -5.70 -86.56
N THR A 134 57.66 -7.03 -86.73
CA THR A 134 58.69 -7.90 -86.16
C THR A 134 60.11 -7.44 -86.55
N ARG A 135 60.94 -7.06 -85.57
CA ARG A 135 62.30 -6.54 -85.84
C ARG A 135 63.47 -7.51 -85.55
N SER A 136 63.66 -8.40 -86.52
CA SER A 136 64.96 -8.80 -87.11
C SER A 136 66.13 -9.37 -86.26
N PHE A 137 66.46 -10.63 -86.57
CA PHE A 137 67.80 -11.24 -86.71
C PHE A 137 68.78 -11.35 -85.51
N SER A 138 69.01 -12.61 -85.11
CA SER A 138 70.33 -13.10 -84.70
C SER A 138 71.05 -13.67 -85.94
N SER A 139 72.19 -13.12 -86.34
CA SER A 139 73.00 -13.66 -87.46
C SER A 139 74.44 -13.08 -87.56
N THR A 140 75.22 -13.09 -86.47
CA THR A 140 76.69 -12.85 -86.57
C THR A 140 77.43 -13.99 -87.28
N GLU A 141 76.87 -15.21 -87.25
CA GLU A 141 77.37 -16.40 -87.97
C GLU A 141 77.36 -16.20 -89.50
N SER A 142 76.27 -15.66 -90.05
CA SER A 142 76.05 -15.53 -91.50
C SER A 142 77.03 -14.55 -92.18
N LEU A 143 77.46 -13.50 -91.46
CA LEU A 143 78.49 -12.58 -91.95
C LEU A 143 79.87 -13.25 -92.05
N ARG A 144 80.15 -14.28 -91.23
CA ARG A 144 81.38 -15.06 -91.31
C ARG A 144 81.37 -16.00 -92.51
N GLN A 145 80.27 -16.73 -92.73
CA GLN A 145 80.13 -17.63 -93.88
C GLN A 145 80.15 -16.88 -95.22
N LEU A 146 79.54 -15.69 -95.31
CA LEU A 146 79.63 -14.85 -96.53
C LEU A 146 81.05 -14.33 -96.79
N SER A 147 81.82 -14.03 -95.74
CA SER A 147 83.23 -13.62 -95.86
C SER A 147 84.11 -14.75 -96.42
N GLU A 148 83.91 -15.98 -95.95
CA GLU A 148 84.67 -17.15 -96.43
C GLU A 148 84.27 -17.54 -97.86
N GLN A 149 82.99 -17.41 -98.25
CA GLN A 149 82.55 -17.68 -99.63
C GLN A 149 83.00 -16.62 -100.65
N LEU A 150 83.05 -15.34 -100.26
CA LEU A 150 83.56 -14.26 -101.14
C LEU A 150 85.05 -14.42 -101.46
N ASN A 151 85.85 -14.93 -100.52
CA ASN A 151 87.29 -15.09 -100.73
C ASN A 151 87.63 -16.29 -101.65
N GLY A 152 86.75 -17.30 -101.73
CA GLY A 152 86.92 -18.45 -102.61
C GLY A 152 86.70 -18.15 -104.11
N LEU A 153 85.85 -17.17 -104.43
CA LEU A 153 85.41 -16.90 -105.82
C LEU A 153 86.27 -15.86 -106.57
N VAL A 154 87.20 -15.18 -105.91
CA VAL A 154 88.07 -14.16 -106.54
C VAL A 154 89.35 -14.75 -107.16
N SER A 155 89.67 -16.02 -106.90
CA SER A 155 90.95 -16.64 -107.29
C SER A 155 90.96 -17.38 -108.64
N GLN A 156 89.83 -17.54 -109.33
CA GLN A 156 89.79 -18.21 -110.65
C GLN A 156 88.88 -17.47 -111.65
N SER A 157 89.50 -16.75 -112.58
CA SER A 157 88.89 -16.26 -113.81
C SER A 157 89.94 -16.30 -114.91
N THR A 158 89.92 -17.37 -115.72
CA THR A 158 90.90 -17.62 -116.78
C THR A 158 90.48 -16.95 -118.09
N SER A 159 91.36 -16.14 -118.67
CA SER A 159 91.17 -15.54 -119.99
C SER A 159 91.69 -16.44 -121.11
N TYR A 160 90.98 -16.44 -122.25
CA TYR A 160 91.29 -17.23 -123.46
C TYR A 160 92.40 -16.61 -124.32
N VAL A 161 93.26 -17.46 -124.90
CA VAL A 161 93.98 -17.25 -126.18
C VAL A 161 94.16 -18.62 -126.89
N ASN A 162 94.15 -18.64 -128.24
CA ASN A 162 94.50 -19.68 -129.26
C ASN A 162 95.09 -21.04 -128.81
N GLY A 163 94.92 -22.19 -129.50
CA GLY A 163 94.78 -22.51 -130.94
C GLY A 163 95.78 -23.67 -131.25
N GLU A 164 95.63 -24.65 -132.14
CA GLU A 164 95.14 -24.66 -133.54
C GLU A 164 94.42 -26.01 -133.89
N SER A 165 94.48 -26.47 -135.16
CA SER A 165 93.65 -27.55 -135.75
C SER A 165 94.45 -28.78 -136.20
N ALA A 166 93.91 -30.01 -135.99
CA ALA A 166 94.09 -31.15 -136.91
C ALA A 166 93.20 -32.41 -136.62
N VAL A 167 92.17 -32.63 -137.45
CA VAL A 167 91.72 -33.93 -138.08
C VAL A 167 91.30 -35.17 -137.22
N SER A 168 90.34 -35.93 -137.78
CA SER A 168 90.03 -37.38 -137.58
C SER A 168 89.11 -37.91 -136.44
N SER A 169 87.80 -37.93 -136.74
CA SER A 169 87.02 -39.17 -136.91
C SER A 169 86.65 -40.13 -135.74
N THR A 170 86.72 -39.74 -134.47
CA THR A 170 86.18 -40.57 -133.34
C THR A 170 85.03 -39.93 -132.53
N ASN A 171 84.73 -38.65 -132.78
CA ASN A 171 84.04 -37.75 -131.84
C ASN A 171 82.50 -37.86 -131.74
N ILE A 172 81.85 -38.87 -132.34
CA ILE A 172 80.38 -38.98 -132.33
C ILE A 172 79.85 -39.81 -131.14
N LYS A 173 80.49 -40.94 -130.81
CA LYS A 173 80.00 -41.82 -129.73
C LYS A 173 80.20 -41.22 -128.34
N GLU A 174 81.26 -40.45 -128.11
CA GLU A 174 81.46 -39.73 -126.83
C GLU A 174 80.40 -38.65 -126.60
N MET A 175 79.90 -37.98 -127.65
CA MET A 175 78.82 -37.02 -127.51
C MET A 175 77.50 -37.72 -127.15
N GLU A 176 77.23 -38.87 -127.77
CA GLU A 176 76.04 -39.68 -127.51
C GLU A 176 76.03 -40.26 -126.08
N THR A 177 77.16 -40.79 -125.59
CA THR A 177 77.28 -41.22 -124.19
C THR A 177 77.17 -40.04 -123.22
N ARG A 178 77.81 -38.89 -123.50
CA ARG A 178 77.69 -37.70 -122.64
C ARG A 178 76.28 -37.16 -122.58
N TYR A 179 75.49 -37.18 -123.66
CA TYR A 179 74.08 -36.81 -123.61
C TYR A 179 73.24 -37.80 -122.79
N GLN A 180 73.52 -39.10 -122.90
CA GLN A 180 72.84 -40.12 -122.08
C GLN A 180 73.21 -40.00 -120.59
N GLU A 181 74.47 -39.73 -120.28
CA GLU A 181 74.98 -39.44 -118.93
C GLU A 181 74.36 -38.15 -118.36
N LEU A 182 74.26 -37.09 -119.17
CA LEU A 182 73.62 -35.84 -118.77
C LEU A 182 72.12 -36.00 -118.53
N ALA A 183 71.43 -36.84 -119.33
CA ALA A 183 70.03 -37.18 -119.12
C ALA A 183 69.82 -38.00 -117.83
N VAL A 184 70.64 -39.01 -117.58
CA VAL A 184 70.59 -39.79 -116.33
C VAL A 184 70.96 -38.93 -115.11
N ALA A 185 71.93 -38.02 -115.24
CA ALA A 185 72.26 -37.05 -114.20
C ALA A 185 71.08 -36.08 -113.94
N LEU A 186 70.43 -35.57 -114.99
CA LEU A 186 69.24 -34.73 -114.90
C LEU A 186 68.06 -35.46 -114.26
N ASP A 187 67.80 -36.72 -114.63
CA ASP A 187 66.75 -37.54 -114.01
C ASP A 187 67.06 -37.89 -112.55
N SER A 188 68.33 -38.13 -112.21
CA SER A 188 68.76 -38.27 -110.82
C SER A 188 68.56 -36.99 -110.02
N SER A 189 68.84 -35.83 -110.62
CA SER A 189 68.59 -34.50 -110.05
C SER A 189 67.10 -34.20 -109.93
N ASN A 190 66.27 -34.62 -110.90
CA ASN A 190 64.82 -34.52 -110.83
C ASN A 190 64.25 -35.43 -109.72
N LEU A 191 64.84 -36.61 -109.50
CA LEU A 191 64.43 -37.53 -108.45
C LEU A 191 64.83 -37.00 -107.06
N THR A 192 66.06 -36.51 -106.88
CA THR A 192 66.49 -35.89 -105.61
C THR A 192 65.73 -34.59 -105.33
N ASN A 193 65.48 -33.74 -106.33
CA ASN A 193 64.62 -32.56 -106.17
C ASN A 193 63.18 -32.95 -105.77
N LYS A 194 62.59 -34.02 -106.34
CA LYS A 194 61.28 -34.53 -105.88
C LYS A 194 61.34 -35.01 -104.43
N GLN A 195 62.37 -35.76 -104.04
CA GLN A 195 62.57 -36.22 -102.66
C GLN A 195 62.79 -35.06 -101.68
N LEU A 196 63.50 -34.01 -102.08
CA LEU A 196 63.68 -32.79 -101.30
C LEU A 196 62.36 -32.02 -101.18
N VAL A 197 61.57 -31.89 -102.25
CA VAL A 197 60.24 -31.25 -102.21
C VAL A 197 59.29 -32.02 -101.29
N THR A 198 59.23 -33.36 -101.35
CA THR A 198 58.42 -34.13 -100.39
C THR A 198 58.95 -33.98 -98.96
N LYS A 199 60.27 -33.97 -98.75
CA LYS A 199 60.86 -33.76 -97.41
C LYS A 199 60.60 -32.35 -96.87
N ILE A 200 60.58 -31.32 -97.72
CA ILE A 200 60.21 -29.94 -97.39
C ILE A 200 58.73 -29.86 -97.01
N GLU A 201 57.83 -30.49 -97.78
CA GLU A 201 56.40 -30.46 -97.48
C GLU A 201 56.05 -31.27 -96.22
N GLU A 202 56.71 -32.41 -95.99
CA GLU A 202 56.65 -33.16 -94.72
C GLU A 202 57.13 -32.30 -93.53
N LEU A 203 58.28 -31.63 -93.65
CA LEU A 203 58.80 -30.75 -92.60
C LEU A 203 57.89 -29.52 -92.37
N LYS A 204 57.25 -29.01 -93.43
CA LYS A 204 56.28 -27.91 -93.38
C LYS A 204 54.99 -28.34 -92.68
N GLN A 205 54.48 -29.53 -92.96
CA GLN A 205 53.35 -30.11 -92.23
C GLN A 205 53.71 -30.36 -90.76
N GLN A 206 54.87 -30.96 -90.47
CA GLN A 206 55.34 -31.18 -89.09
C GLN A 206 55.50 -29.86 -88.31
N ASN A 207 56.06 -28.82 -88.93
CA ASN A 207 56.12 -27.49 -88.31
C ASN A 207 54.72 -26.91 -88.07
N GLN A 208 53.77 -27.07 -89.01
CA GLN A 208 52.40 -26.59 -88.82
C GLN A 208 51.68 -27.36 -87.69
N GLU A 209 51.88 -28.67 -87.58
CA GLU A 209 51.34 -29.49 -86.49
C GLU A 209 51.92 -29.09 -85.12
N VAL A 210 53.24 -28.84 -85.05
CA VAL A 210 53.90 -28.33 -83.84
C VAL A 210 53.42 -26.92 -83.48
N VAL A 211 53.26 -26.01 -84.45
CA VAL A 211 52.71 -24.66 -84.22
C VAL A 211 51.26 -24.74 -83.73
N ASN A 212 50.42 -25.58 -84.34
CA ASN A 212 49.04 -25.78 -83.92
C ASN A 212 48.94 -26.34 -82.49
N GLN A 213 49.82 -27.28 -82.13
CA GLN A 213 49.88 -27.86 -80.78
C GLN A 213 50.40 -26.83 -79.76
N LEU A 214 51.41 -26.03 -80.10
CA LEU A 214 51.92 -24.95 -79.24
C LEU A 214 50.86 -23.85 -79.02
N GLU A 215 50.12 -23.45 -80.08
CA GLU A 215 48.97 -22.55 -79.95
C GLU A 215 47.88 -23.13 -79.03
N LYS A 216 47.59 -24.43 -79.15
CA LYS A 216 46.61 -25.11 -78.32
C LYS A 216 47.05 -25.14 -76.85
N GLU A 217 48.30 -25.55 -76.58
CA GLU A 217 48.86 -25.56 -75.23
C GLU A 217 48.92 -24.15 -74.62
N LYS A 218 49.27 -23.13 -75.41
CA LYS A 218 49.19 -21.73 -74.98
C LYS A 218 47.76 -21.35 -74.58
N LYS A 219 46.75 -21.64 -75.42
CA LYS A 219 45.34 -21.34 -75.14
C LYS A 219 44.81 -22.12 -73.92
N GLU A 220 45.25 -23.36 -73.73
CA GLU A 220 44.92 -24.15 -72.54
C GLU A 220 45.59 -23.62 -71.27
N PHE A 221 46.86 -23.20 -71.33
CA PHE A 221 47.57 -22.57 -70.22
C PHE A 221 46.94 -21.22 -69.85
N GLU A 222 46.66 -20.38 -70.84
CA GLU A 222 46.01 -19.08 -70.67
C GLU A 222 44.62 -19.26 -70.03
N GLN A 223 43.82 -20.25 -70.48
CA GLN A 223 42.53 -20.55 -69.84
C GLN A 223 42.68 -21.08 -68.40
N LYS A 224 43.69 -21.92 -68.11
CA LYS A 224 43.97 -22.40 -66.74
C LYS A 224 44.36 -21.23 -65.83
N PHE A 225 45.29 -20.38 -66.28
CA PHE A 225 45.72 -19.18 -65.57
C PHE A 225 44.56 -18.20 -65.34
N SER A 226 43.68 -17.94 -66.32
CA SER A 226 42.49 -17.10 -66.11
C SER A 226 41.54 -17.68 -65.06
N LYS A 227 41.35 -19.01 -65.01
CA LYS A 227 40.52 -19.68 -64.00
C LYS A 227 41.13 -19.59 -62.60
N GLU A 228 42.42 -19.84 -62.47
CA GLU A 228 43.16 -19.70 -61.20
C GLU A 228 43.15 -18.24 -60.71
N GLN A 229 43.37 -17.28 -61.61
CA GLN A 229 43.33 -15.85 -61.29
C GLN A 229 41.91 -15.37 -60.93
N ALA A 230 40.85 -15.99 -61.48
CA ALA A 230 39.47 -15.73 -61.08
C ALA A 230 39.19 -16.29 -59.67
N ALA A 231 39.55 -17.54 -59.41
CA ALA A 231 39.38 -18.17 -58.09
C ALA A 231 40.15 -17.43 -56.97
N LEU A 232 41.36 -16.92 -57.26
CA LEU A 232 42.12 -16.10 -56.32
C LEU A 232 41.48 -14.72 -56.07
N ARG A 233 40.84 -14.11 -57.07
CA ARG A 233 40.04 -12.89 -56.87
C ARG A 233 38.80 -13.15 -56.03
N GLU A 234 38.09 -14.24 -56.28
CA GLU A 234 36.91 -14.65 -55.49
C GLU A 234 37.29 -14.93 -54.03
N GLN A 235 38.38 -15.67 -53.79
CA GLN A 235 38.89 -15.91 -52.44
C GLN A 235 39.29 -14.61 -51.74
N LEU A 236 39.93 -13.66 -52.45
CA LEU A 236 40.26 -12.34 -51.91
C LEU A 236 39.00 -11.53 -51.56
N GLN A 237 37.97 -11.56 -52.42
CA GLN A 237 36.68 -10.91 -52.20
C GLN A 237 36.00 -11.44 -50.92
N VAL A 238 35.97 -12.77 -50.74
CA VAL A 238 35.43 -13.43 -49.54
C VAL A 238 36.24 -13.06 -48.29
N HIS A 239 37.58 -12.99 -48.37
CA HIS A 239 38.41 -12.56 -47.24
C HIS A 239 38.19 -11.10 -46.87
N ILE A 240 38.07 -10.19 -47.85
CA ILE A 240 37.73 -8.78 -47.62
C ILE A 240 36.36 -8.65 -46.93
N GLN A 241 35.35 -9.37 -47.42
CA GLN A 241 34.02 -9.38 -46.81
C GLN A 241 34.04 -9.94 -45.37
N THR A 242 34.77 -11.03 -45.13
CA THR A 242 34.95 -11.64 -43.81
C THR A 242 35.65 -10.68 -42.83
N ILE A 243 36.71 -10.00 -43.28
CA ILE A 243 37.40 -8.97 -42.47
C ILE A 243 36.45 -7.79 -42.19
N GLY A 244 35.64 -7.37 -43.16
CA GLY A 244 34.61 -6.33 -42.98
C GLY A 244 33.62 -6.68 -41.87
N ILE A 245 33.04 -7.89 -41.91
CA ILE A 245 32.11 -8.40 -40.90
C ILE A 245 32.78 -8.45 -39.52
N LEU A 246 33.98 -9.03 -39.41
CA LEU A 246 34.72 -9.11 -38.14
C LEU A 246 35.09 -7.73 -37.57
N VAL A 247 35.30 -6.72 -38.42
CA VAL A 247 35.55 -5.33 -37.99
C VAL A 247 34.27 -4.65 -37.52
N SER A 248 33.13 -4.83 -38.20
CA SER A 248 31.83 -4.31 -37.72
C SER A 248 31.41 -4.98 -36.41
N GLU A 249 31.45 -6.31 -36.34
CA GLU A 249 31.13 -7.07 -35.11
C GLU A 249 32.02 -6.63 -33.94
N LYS A 250 33.33 -6.49 -34.17
CA LYS A 250 34.25 -5.97 -33.14
C LYS A 250 33.89 -4.55 -32.68
N SER A 251 33.50 -3.66 -33.61
CA SER A 251 33.12 -2.28 -33.30
C SER A 251 31.79 -2.21 -32.52
N GLU A 252 30.82 -3.05 -32.89
CA GLU A 252 29.55 -3.19 -32.20
C GLU A 252 29.74 -3.76 -30.79
N LEU A 253 30.49 -4.86 -30.65
CA LEU A 253 30.83 -5.47 -29.36
C LEU A 253 31.63 -4.51 -28.46
N GLN A 254 32.56 -3.74 -29.01
CA GLN A 254 33.32 -2.73 -28.25
C GLN A 254 32.41 -1.57 -27.78
N THR A 255 31.42 -1.17 -28.59
CA THR A 255 30.42 -0.17 -28.22
C THR A 255 29.46 -0.68 -27.15
N ALA A 256 28.96 -1.92 -27.31
CA ALA A 256 28.11 -2.59 -26.33
C ALA A 256 28.84 -2.81 -24.98
N LEU A 257 30.13 -3.16 -25.01
CA LEU A 257 30.97 -3.26 -23.82
C LEU A 257 31.13 -1.90 -23.13
N GLY A 258 31.33 -0.81 -23.88
CA GLY A 258 31.36 0.55 -23.35
C GLY A 258 30.05 0.96 -22.67
N HIS A 259 28.91 0.73 -23.33
CA HIS A 259 27.59 1.02 -22.76
C HIS A 259 27.29 0.19 -21.51
N THR A 260 27.55 -1.11 -21.52
CA THR A 260 27.32 -2.00 -20.35
C THR A 260 28.26 -1.67 -19.19
N GLN A 261 29.54 -1.34 -19.44
CA GLN A 261 30.44 -0.87 -18.39
C GLN A 261 29.98 0.46 -17.79
N GLN A 262 29.48 1.40 -18.60
CA GLN A 262 28.98 2.68 -18.09
C GLN A 262 27.68 2.52 -17.29
N ALA A 263 26.75 1.67 -17.75
CA ALA A 263 25.55 1.32 -17.00
C ALA A 263 25.89 0.65 -15.65
N ALA A 264 26.88 -0.25 -15.62
CA ALA A 264 27.35 -0.86 -14.38
C ALA A 264 27.95 0.16 -13.40
N ARG A 265 28.73 1.14 -13.88
CA ARG A 265 29.24 2.26 -13.05
C ARG A 265 28.10 3.10 -12.47
N GLN A 266 27.10 3.45 -13.28
CA GLN A 266 25.92 4.20 -12.83
C GLN A 266 25.17 3.42 -11.74
N LYS A 267 24.96 2.11 -11.91
CA LYS A 267 24.31 1.25 -10.90
C LYS A 267 25.13 1.06 -9.63
N SER A 268 26.46 1.11 -9.68
CA SER A 268 27.31 1.19 -8.48
C SER A 268 27.05 2.48 -7.69
N GLY A 269 27.11 3.64 -8.36
CA GLY A 269 26.85 4.94 -7.71
C GLY A 269 25.43 5.07 -7.15
N GLU A 270 24.42 4.53 -7.85
CA GLU A 270 23.05 4.42 -7.31
C GLU A 270 23.00 3.54 -6.05
N ALA A 271 23.65 2.37 -6.05
CA ALA A 271 23.69 1.48 -4.89
C ALA A 271 24.44 2.09 -3.69
N GLU A 272 25.55 2.80 -3.94
CA GLU A 272 26.32 3.55 -2.94
C GLU A 272 25.49 4.69 -2.32
N SER A 273 24.76 5.45 -3.15
CA SER A 273 23.83 6.49 -2.68
C SER A 273 22.68 5.91 -1.84
N LEU A 274 22.10 4.79 -2.26
CA LEU A 274 21.07 4.06 -1.50
C LEU A 274 21.62 3.51 -0.18
N ALA A 275 22.86 3.01 -0.15
CA ALA A 275 23.52 2.54 1.07
C ALA A 275 23.80 3.68 2.05
N ALA A 276 24.25 4.85 1.57
CA ALA A 276 24.44 6.05 2.40
C ALA A 276 23.12 6.55 3.00
N ARG A 277 22.05 6.62 2.18
CA ARG A 277 20.69 6.94 2.65
C ARG A 277 20.19 5.95 3.70
N LEU A 278 20.41 4.64 3.50
CA LEU A 278 20.05 3.60 4.45
C LEU A 278 20.83 3.71 5.76
N HIS A 279 22.12 4.09 5.72
CA HIS A 279 22.92 4.33 6.90
C HIS A 279 22.40 5.53 7.71
N SER A 280 22.15 6.66 7.05
CA SER A 280 21.55 7.86 7.67
C SER A 280 20.18 7.56 8.29
N SER A 281 19.32 6.83 7.58
CA SER A 281 18.02 6.38 8.10
C SER A 281 18.16 5.51 9.36
N ARG A 282 19.08 4.53 9.37
CA ARG A 282 19.38 3.70 10.55
C ARG A 282 19.92 4.53 11.72
N GLN A 283 20.77 5.52 11.47
CA GLN A 283 21.27 6.44 12.49
C GLN A 283 20.10 7.21 13.13
N ARG A 284 19.23 7.83 12.32
CA ARG A 284 18.04 8.56 12.77
C ARG A 284 17.07 7.68 13.56
N VAL A 285 16.84 6.43 13.14
CA VAL A 285 16.05 5.46 13.92
C VAL A 285 16.68 5.23 15.30
N SER A 286 17.99 4.98 15.37
CA SER A 286 18.67 4.79 16.66
C SER A 286 18.65 6.04 17.56
N GLU A 287 18.57 7.23 16.98
CA GLU A 287 18.42 8.49 17.72
C GLU A 287 17.00 8.62 18.28
N LEU A 288 15.98 8.32 17.47
CA LEU A 288 14.58 8.27 17.91
C LEU A 288 14.34 7.20 19.00
N GLU A 289 15.00 6.04 18.92
CA GLU A 289 14.96 5.02 19.98
C GLU A 289 15.52 5.56 21.31
N ARG A 290 16.59 6.37 21.26
CA ARG A 290 17.17 7.02 22.45
C ARG A 290 16.28 8.13 23.00
N THR A 291 15.68 8.97 22.16
CA THR A 291 14.76 10.02 22.63
C THR A 291 13.47 9.42 23.19
N LEU A 292 12.88 8.40 22.56
CA LEU A 292 11.75 7.64 23.10
C LEU A 292 12.09 6.99 24.45
N SER A 293 13.29 6.42 24.60
CA SER A 293 13.75 5.86 25.87
C SER A 293 13.87 6.94 26.96
N SER A 294 14.40 8.12 26.61
CA SER A 294 14.50 9.27 27.51
C SER A 294 13.12 9.79 27.94
N ILE A 295 12.20 9.98 26.98
CA ILE A 295 10.82 10.42 27.22
C ILE A 295 10.07 9.39 28.08
N SER A 296 10.25 8.08 27.85
CA SER A 296 9.65 7.03 28.70
C SER A 296 10.17 7.07 30.13
N MET A 297 11.46 7.39 30.34
CA MET A 297 12.03 7.58 31.67
C MET A 297 11.47 8.84 32.35
N GLN A 298 11.39 9.95 31.62
CA GLN A 298 10.81 11.21 32.11
C GLN A 298 9.31 11.07 32.45
N GLN A 299 8.55 10.34 31.64
CA GLN A 299 7.15 10.00 31.92
C GLN A 299 7.03 9.22 33.23
N LYS A 300 7.83 8.15 33.42
CA LYS A 300 7.82 7.35 34.66
C LYS A 300 8.18 8.19 35.89
N GLN A 301 9.08 9.17 35.75
CA GLN A 301 9.42 10.11 36.82
C GLN A 301 8.27 11.10 37.10
N SER A 302 7.61 11.64 36.07
CA SER A 302 6.44 12.50 36.19
C SER A 302 5.25 11.77 36.83
N GLU A 303 4.98 10.53 36.42
CA GLU A 303 3.97 9.67 37.04
C GLU A 303 4.26 9.39 38.51
N LYS A 304 5.54 9.17 38.89
CA LYS A 304 5.93 9.01 40.29
C LYS A 304 5.65 10.28 41.09
N HIS A 305 6.01 11.45 40.57
CA HIS A 305 5.76 12.72 41.22
C HIS A 305 4.25 13.03 41.34
N ASN A 306 3.45 12.73 40.31
CA ASN A 306 1.99 12.85 40.37
C ASN A 306 1.39 11.90 41.43
N LYS A 307 1.89 10.65 41.54
CA LYS A 307 1.55 9.70 42.61
C LYS A 307 2.02 10.15 44.01
N GLU A 308 2.91 11.14 44.11
CA GLU A 308 3.33 11.77 45.37
C GLU A 308 2.41 12.96 45.70
N LEU A 309 2.18 13.88 44.76
CA LEU A 309 1.22 14.99 44.88
C LEU A 309 -0.20 14.53 45.21
N VAL A 310 -0.66 13.41 44.65
CA VAL A 310 -1.97 12.81 44.98
C VAL A 310 -2.05 12.37 46.45
N LYS A 311 -0.95 11.83 47.00
CA LYS A 311 -0.90 11.45 48.43
C LYS A 311 -0.85 12.68 49.33
N GLU A 312 -0.11 13.72 48.95
CA GLU A 312 -0.06 14.98 49.69
C GLU A 312 -1.43 15.66 49.71
N ARG A 313 -2.12 15.72 48.56
CA ARG A 313 -3.51 16.18 48.46
C ARG A 313 -4.45 15.42 49.40
N ASP A 314 -4.36 14.09 49.45
CA ASP A 314 -5.27 13.27 50.24
C ASP A 314 -4.92 13.28 51.74
N ASN A 315 -3.65 13.45 52.10
CA ASN A 315 -3.21 13.76 53.46
C ASN A 315 -3.76 15.13 53.91
N LEU A 316 -3.64 16.17 53.08
CA LEU A 316 -4.16 17.52 53.38
C LEU A 316 -5.69 17.52 53.51
N LYS A 317 -6.42 16.75 52.68
CA LYS A 317 -7.86 16.53 52.87
C LYS A 317 -8.19 15.88 54.21
N LEU A 318 -7.40 14.90 54.65
CA LEU A 318 -7.59 14.24 55.94
C LEU A 318 -7.28 15.19 57.12
N GLU A 319 -6.30 16.08 56.99
CA GLU A 319 -6.01 17.12 57.99
C GLU A 319 -7.09 18.21 58.03
N LEU A 320 -7.59 18.64 56.88
CA LEU A 320 -8.74 19.56 56.79
C LEU A 320 -9.98 18.95 57.47
N TYR A 321 -10.31 17.68 57.17
CA TYR A 321 -11.43 16.98 57.83
C TYR A 321 -11.27 16.92 59.36
N LYS A 322 -10.06 16.60 59.85
CA LYS A 322 -9.75 16.62 61.30
C LYS A 322 -9.93 18.02 61.90
N ARG A 323 -9.44 19.07 61.22
CA ARG A 323 -9.62 20.47 61.67
C ARG A 323 -11.09 20.86 61.71
N THR A 324 -11.85 20.57 60.65
CA THR A 324 -13.30 20.86 60.61
C THR A 324 -14.02 20.21 61.78
N LYS A 325 -13.81 18.91 62.02
CA LYS A 325 -14.42 18.19 63.15
C LYS A 325 -14.04 18.81 64.51
N SER A 326 -12.77 19.17 64.72
CA SER A 326 -12.36 19.87 65.95
C SER A 326 -12.97 21.28 66.09
N SER A 327 -13.24 21.96 64.98
CA SER A 327 -13.92 23.26 64.99
C SER A 327 -15.42 23.13 65.25
N GLU A 328 -16.05 22.01 64.87
CA GLU A 328 -17.44 21.68 65.19
C GLU A 328 -17.58 21.33 66.68
N GLU A 329 -16.65 20.52 67.21
CA GLU A 329 -16.57 20.20 68.64
C GLU A 329 -16.41 21.47 69.51
N ILE A 330 -15.52 22.39 69.13
CA ILE A 330 -15.34 23.68 69.82
C ILE A 330 -16.57 24.58 69.68
N LYS A 331 -17.23 24.61 68.50
CA LYS A 331 -18.49 25.35 68.33
C LYS A 331 -19.58 24.81 69.26
N GLN A 332 -19.72 23.49 69.38
CA GLN A 332 -20.71 22.88 70.26
C GLN A 332 -20.43 23.23 71.74
N GLN A 333 -19.18 23.13 72.19
CA GLN A 333 -18.78 23.54 73.54
C GLN A 333 -19.11 25.02 73.82
N ASN A 334 -18.88 25.91 72.86
CA ASN A 334 -19.25 27.33 72.99
C ASN A 334 -20.77 27.54 73.08
N SER A 335 -21.59 26.80 72.32
CA SER A 335 -23.06 26.87 72.49
C SER A 335 -23.52 26.35 73.85
N GLU A 336 -22.99 25.23 74.34
CA GLU A 336 -23.33 24.67 75.66
C GLU A 336 -22.93 25.60 76.82
N LEU A 337 -21.83 26.34 76.67
CA LEU A 337 -21.42 27.36 77.64
C LEU A 337 -22.32 28.61 77.57
N SER A 338 -22.67 29.06 76.37
CA SER A 338 -23.56 30.21 76.16
C SER A 338 -24.96 29.96 76.75
N GLU A 339 -25.53 28.77 76.53
CA GLU A 339 -26.82 28.37 77.10
C GLU A 339 -26.78 28.30 78.63
N LYS A 340 -25.70 27.77 79.22
CA LYS A 340 -25.50 27.78 80.69
C LYS A 340 -25.47 29.19 81.26
N VAL A 341 -24.78 30.13 80.59
CA VAL A 341 -24.76 31.55 81.00
C VAL A 341 -26.17 32.15 80.92
N HIS A 342 -26.90 31.92 79.82
CA HIS A 342 -28.26 32.44 79.65
C HIS A 342 -29.25 31.87 80.70
N SER A 343 -29.10 30.60 81.07
CA SER A 343 -29.88 29.95 82.13
C SER A 343 -29.61 30.57 83.51
N LEU A 344 -28.33 30.77 83.86
CA LEU A 344 -27.93 31.42 85.12
C LEU A 344 -28.41 32.88 85.22
N VAL A 345 -28.36 33.64 84.11
CA VAL A 345 -28.90 35.01 84.04
C VAL A 345 -30.42 35.01 84.27
N SER A 346 -31.14 34.06 83.67
CA SER A 346 -32.59 33.91 83.86
C SER A 346 -32.93 33.58 85.32
N GLN A 347 -32.23 32.62 85.94
CA GLN A 347 -32.42 32.28 87.36
C GLN A 347 -32.13 33.47 88.29
N ASN A 348 -31.06 34.23 88.02
CA ASN A 348 -30.73 35.44 88.79
C ASN A 348 -31.83 36.52 88.67
N SER A 349 -32.47 36.64 87.51
CA SER A 349 -33.59 37.58 87.31
C SER A 349 -34.85 37.16 88.06
N ALA A 350 -35.17 35.86 88.11
CA ALA A 350 -36.31 35.34 88.87
C ALA A 350 -36.10 35.54 90.39
N MET A 351 -34.92 35.19 90.91
CA MET A 351 -34.59 35.38 92.33
C MET A 351 -34.68 36.85 92.79
N LYS A 352 -34.41 37.81 91.91
CA LYS A 352 -34.59 39.24 92.21
C LYS A 352 -36.06 39.60 92.37
N LEU A 353 -36.92 39.16 91.45
CA LEU A 353 -38.37 39.38 91.54
C LEU A 353 -38.97 38.73 92.80
N ASP A 354 -38.53 37.52 93.15
CA ASP A 354 -38.94 36.84 94.39
C ASP A 354 -38.54 37.62 95.65
N MET A 355 -37.33 38.19 95.69
CA MET A 355 -36.92 39.05 96.81
C MET A 355 -37.71 40.36 96.87
N GLU A 356 -37.98 41.02 95.73
CA GLU A 356 -38.82 42.22 95.69
C GLU A 356 -40.24 41.94 96.21
N ASP A 357 -40.84 40.80 95.85
CA ASP A 357 -42.17 40.41 96.30
C ASP A 357 -42.22 39.94 97.75
N LEU A 358 -41.13 39.38 98.29
CA LEU A 358 -40.99 39.14 99.73
C LEU A 358 -40.86 40.46 100.51
N HIS A 359 -40.13 41.45 99.96
CA HIS A 359 -39.97 42.76 100.61
C HIS A 359 -41.31 43.51 100.73
N LYS A 360 -42.10 43.57 99.65
CA LYS A 360 -43.46 44.18 99.66
C LYS A 360 -44.39 43.51 100.69
N LYS A 361 -44.28 42.19 100.88
CA LYS A 361 -45.06 41.43 101.88
C LYS A 361 -44.64 41.77 103.30
N LEU A 362 -43.35 41.98 103.55
CA LEU A 362 -42.83 42.40 104.86
C LEU A 362 -43.35 43.79 105.24
N GLU A 363 -43.21 44.78 104.36
CA GLU A 363 -43.72 46.15 104.58
C GLU A 363 -45.22 46.15 104.91
N MET A 364 -46.01 45.35 104.19
CA MET A 364 -47.45 45.22 104.42
C MET A 364 -47.79 44.55 105.76
N ALA A 365 -47.00 43.58 106.22
CA ALA A 365 -47.18 42.94 107.52
C ALA A 365 -46.82 43.91 108.68
N GLU A 366 -45.72 44.66 108.55
CA GLU A 366 -45.31 45.69 109.52
C GLU A 366 -46.39 46.78 109.68
N LEU A 367 -46.98 47.23 108.57
CA LEU A 367 -48.09 48.19 108.58
C LEU A 367 -49.33 47.66 109.30
N MET A 368 -49.71 46.38 109.12
CA MET A 368 -50.84 45.79 109.84
C MET A 368 -50.57 45.71 111.35
N ILE A 369 -49.39 45.26 111.75
CA ILE A 369 -48.96 45.21 113.16
C ILE A 369 -49.04 46.61 113.79
N GLN A 370 -48.57 47.64 113.07
CA GLN A 370 -48.61 49.03 113.53
C GLN A 370 -50.05 49.53 113.71
N GLN A 371 -50.97 49.20 112.80
CA GLN A 371 -52.39 49.58 112.92
C GLN A 371 -53.05 48.93 114.14
N PHE A 372 -52.96 47.60 114.31
CA PHE A 372 -53.59 46.92 115.45
C PHE A 372 -53.02 47.36 116.81
N SER A 373 -51.74 47.73 116.87
CA SER A 373 -51.14 48.25 118.11
C SER A 373 -51.79 49.53 118.65
N SER A 374 -52.51 50.28 117.80
CA SER A 374 -53.13 51.56 118.16
C SER A 374 -54.53 51.46 118.77
N GLN A 375 -55.17 50.28 118.76
CA GLN A 375 -56.62 50.15 119.00
C GLN A 375 -56.98 49.20 120.16
N ALA A 376 -56.49 49.50 121.36
CA ALA A 376 -56.76 48.72 122.56
C ALA A 376 -58.22 48.88 123.06
N GLY A 377 -58.98 47.78 123.14
CA GLY A 377 -60.33 47.82 123.75
C GLY A 377 -61.25 46.60 123.61
N SER A 378 -60.96 45.61 122.76
CA SER A 378 -61.83 44.43 122.55
C SER A 378 -61.13 43.11 122.90
N LEU A 379 -61.89 42.17 123.49
CA LEU A 379 -61.43 40.82 123.81
C LEU A 379 -61.21 39.97 122.53
N ASP A 380 -62.05 40.17 121.52
CA ASP A 380 -61.88 39.56 120.18
C ASP A 380 -60.66 40.16 119.47
N ALA A 381 -60.44 41.48 119.57
CA ALA A 381 -59.23 42.11 119.06
C ALA A 381 -57.96 41.61 119.80
N ASN A 382 -58.04 41.29 121.10
CA ASN A 382 -56.93 40.63 121.81
C ASN A 382 -56.67 39.21 121.30
N GLN A 383 -57.69 38.44 120.90
CA GLN A 383 -57.51 37.08 120.39
C GLN A 383 -57.04 37.07 118.93
N GLN A 384 -57.48 38.03 118.11
CA GLN A 384 -56.95 38.27 116.78
C GLN A 384 -55.51 38.83 116.84
N MET A 385 -55.21 39.72 117.78
CA MET A 385 -53.85 40.15 118.10
C MET A 385 -52.98 38.96 118.56
N GLN A 386 -53.50 38.04 119.37
CA GLN A 386 -52.76 36.84 119.78
C GLN A 386 -52.39 35.97 118.57
N MET A 387 -53.33 35.69 117.66
CA MET A 387 -53.02 34.95 116.43
C MET A 387 -52.09 35.73 115.50
N ALA A 388 -52.25 37.05 115.38
CA ALA A 388 -51.35 37.90 114.60
C ALA A 388 -49.95 38.00 115.22
N LEU A 389 -49.80 37.87 116.54
CA LEU A 389 -48.53 37.78 117.25
C LEU A 389 -47.86 36.41 117.06
N GLU A 390 -48.65 35.33 116.98
CA GLU A 390 -48.15 33.98 116.68
C GLU A 390 -47.75 33.83 115.20
N GLU A 391 -48.54 34.40 114.27
CA GLU A 391 -48.19 34.51 112.85
C GLU A 391 -46.95 35.39 112.67
N LYS A 392 -46.91 36.58 113.30
CA LYS A 392 -45.73 37.45 113.37
C LYS A 392 -44.51 36.72 113.91
N ALA A 393 -44.63 35.95 115.00
CA ALA A 393 -43.51 35.18 115.54
C ALA A 393 -43.02 34.09 114.57
N SER A 394 -43.94 33.42 113.85
CA SER A 394 -43.58 32.46 112.82
C SER A 394 -42.84 33.13 111.64
N LEU A 395 -43.34 34.28 111.18
CA LEU A 395 -42.70 35.10 110.16
C LEU A 395 -41.35 35.64 110.65
N GLU A 396 -41.21 36.08 111.90
CA GLU A 396 -39.95 36.49 112.50
C GLU A 396 -38.93 35.34 112.53
N THR A 397 -39.33 34.09 112.82
CA THR A 397 -38.41 32.95 112.71
C THR A 397 -38.01 32.64 111.26
N HIS A 398 -38.90 32.85 110.29
CA HIS A 398 -38.60 32.60 108.87
C HIS A 398 -37.77 33.73 108.26
N ILE A 399 -38.02 34.98 108.66
CA ILE A 399 -37.19 36.16 108.37
C ILE A 399 -35.81 35.99 109.02
N ALA A 400 -35.71 35.44 110.23
CA ALA A 400 -34.42 35.13 110.85
C ALA A 400 -33.65 34.05 110.07
N GLN A 401 -34.31 32.97 109.64
CA GLN A 401 -33.70 31.94 108.78
C GLN A 401 -33.25 32.51 107.42
N LEU A 402 -34.08 33.32 106.77
CA LEU A 402 -33.74 33.98 105.52
C LEU A 402 -32.60 35.00 105.72
N SER A 403 -32.62 35.76 106.81
CA SER A 403 -31.54 36.69 107.18
C SER A 403 -30.23 35.98 107.49
N GLU A 404 -30.28 34.79 108.12
CA GLU A 404 -29.10 33.96 108.33
C GLU A 404 -28.57 33.42 107.00
N SER A 405 -29.45 32.96 106.09
CA SER A 405 -29.02 32.52 104.75
C SER A 405 -28.47 33.66 103.88
N LEU A 406 -29.05 34.86 103.97
CA LEU A 406 -28.55 36.08 103.33
C LEU A 406 -27.24 36.52 103.96
N HIS A 407 -27.07 36.37 105.28
CA HIS A 407 -25.81 36.66 105.96
C HIS A 407 -24.71 35.66 105.57
N GLN A 408 -25.03 34.37 105.42
CA GLN A 408 -24.11 33.35 104.91
C GLN A 408 -23.70 33.66 103.46
N LEU A 409 -24.67 33.94 102.57
CA LEU A 409 -24.40 34.35 101.19
C LEU A 409 -23.63 35.68 101.12
N GLN A 410 -23.90 36.62 102.03
CA GLN A 410 -23.15 37.86 102.17
C GLN A 410 -21.70 37.58 102.58
N VAL A 411 -21.45 36.74 103.59
CA VAL A 411 -20.10 36.35 104.02
C VAL A 411 -19.36 35.59 102.90
N GLU A 412 -20.04 34.73 102.14
CA GLU A 412 -19.44 34.10 100.96
C GLU A 412 -19.11 35.11 99.86
N ARG A 413 -20.02 36.03 99.56
CA ARG A 413 -19.86 37.14 98.59
C ARG A 413 -18.73 38.07 99.00
N ASP A 414 -18.63 38.41 100.27
CA ASP A 414 -17.57 39.24 100.85
C ASP A 414 -16.22 38.50 100.78
N ARG A 415 -16.16 37.21 101.12
CA ARG A 415 -14.97 36.34 100.94
C ARG A 415 -14.56 36.20 99.47
N TYR A 416 -15.50 36.17 98.52
CA TYR A 416 -15.19 36.19 97.09
C TYR A 416 -14.68 37.57 96.63
N VAL A 417 -15.23 38.67 97.17
CA VAL A 417 -14.71 40.03 96.94
C VAL A 417 -13.32 40.21 97.54
N GLU A 418 -13.02 39.61 98.70
CA GLU A 418 -11.67 39.57 99.27
C GLU A 418 -10.68 38.84 98.37
N LYS A 419 -11.02 37.62 97.90
CA LYS A 419 -10.18 36.90 96.93
C LYS A 419 -9.96 37.68 95.64
N LEU A 420 -11.00 38.33 95.11
CA LEU A 420 -10.88 39.18 93.92
C LEU A 420 -10.01 40.41 94.20
N LYS A 421 -10.01 40.97 95.42
CA LYS A 421 -9.08 42.05 95.83
C LYS A 421 -7.65 41.53 96.01
N GLU A 422 -7.45 40.31 96.51
CA GLU A 422 -6.13 39.66 96.58
C GLU A 422 -5.56 39.42 95.19
N GLU A 423 -6.35 38.81 94.29
CA GLU A 423 -5.98 38.62 92.88
C GLU A 423 -5.77 39.96 92.17
N GLN A 424 -6.63 40.95 92.38
CA GLN A 424 -6.45 42.31 91.85
C GLN A 424 -5.17 42.97 92.39
N SER A 425 -4.81 42.77 93.65
CA SER A 425 -3.57 43.27 94.25
C SER A 425 -2.34 42.57 93.65
N ILE A 426 -2.40 41.25 93.44
CA ILE A 426 -1.34 40.48 92.76
C ILE A 426 -1.17 40.95 91.31
N TRP A 427 -2.27 41.15 90.57
CA TRP A 427 -2.24 41.68 89.21
C TRP A 427 -1.79 43.15 89.16
N GLN A 428 -2.20 43.99 90.13
CA GLN A 428 -1.71 45.37 90.25
C GLN A 428 -0.22 45.41 90.55
N GLN A 429 0.31 44.58 91.46
CA GLN A 429 1.76 44.45 91.70
C GLN A 429 2.49 43.93 90.45
N ARG A 430 1.89 42.99 89.71
CA ARG A 430 2.47 42.47 88.46
C ARG A 430 2.52 43.53 87.37
N VAL A 431 1.46 44.33 87.24
CA VAL A 431 1.38 45.47 86.31
C VAL A 431 2.28 46.61 86.77
N GLN A 432 2.40 46.88 88.07
CA GLN A 432 3.33 47.86 88.63
C GLN A 432 4.77 47.48 88.30
N LEU A 433 5.20 46.26 88.62
CA LEU A 433 6.55 45.75 88.30
C LEU A 433 6.85 45.80 86.78
N LEU A 434 5.87 45.45 85.94
CA LEU A 434 6.02 45.58 84.48
C LEU A 434 6.04 47.04 84.02
N SER A 435 5.27 47.93 84.66
CA SER A 435 5.26 49.36 84.36
C SER A 435 6.52 50.06 84.85
N GLU A 436 7.11 49.61 85.96
CA GLU A 436 8.42 50.03 86.46
C GLU A 436 9.52 49.55 85.51
N GLN A 437 9.47 48.30 85.06
CA GLN A 437 10.41 47.80 84.03
C GLN A 437 10.27 48.53 82.70
N VAL A 438 9.04 48.84 82.26
CA VAL A 438 8.79 49.68 81.08
C VAL A 438 9.23 51.12 81.32
N HIS A 439 9.12 51.64 82.55
CA HIS A 439 9.55 52.98 82.91
C HIS A 439 11.08 53.08 83.01
N THR A 440 11.79 52.08 83.53
CA THR A 440 13.27 52.04 83.47
C THR A 440 13.74 51.88 82.03
N MET A 441 13.14 51.00 81.23
CA MET A 441 13.41 50.91 79.78
C MET A 441 13.09 52.23 79.05
N ALA A 442 12.08 52.98 79.49
CA ALA A 442 11.72 54.29 78.94
C ALA A 442 12.67 55.39 79.41
N GLN A 443 13.16 55.35 80.66
CA GLN A 443 14.20 56.24 81.19
C GLN A 443 15.56 55.94 80.54
N GLU A 444 15.90 54.69 80.27
CA GLU A 444 17.09 54.27 79.51
C GLU A 444 16.97 54.74 78.07
N LYS A 445 15.82 54.51 77.42
CA LYS A 445 15.53 55.06 76.09
C LYS A 445 15.55 56.58 76.09
N GLU A 446 15.02 57.25 77.11
CA GLU A 446 15.05 58.71 77.23
C GLU A 446 16.46 59.22 77.51
N HIS A 447 17.27 58.51 78.28
CA HIS A 447 18.68 58.84 78.50
C HIS A 447 19.47 58.66 77.20
N HIS A 448 19.22 57.60 76.42
CA HIS A 448 19.78 57.45 75.08
C HIS A 448 19.25 58.49 74.08
N MET A 449 17.98 58.86 74.12
CA MET A 449 17.44 59.97 73.33
C MET A 449 17.97 61.33 73.81
N ALA A 450 18.31 61.48 75.09
CA ALA A 450 18.95 62.68 75.64
C ALA A 450 20.42 62.74 75.22
N GLN A 451 21.14 61.61 75.22
CA GLN A 451 22.48 61.48 74.63
C GLN A 451 22.45 61.79 73.12
N ILE A 452 21.48 61.25 72.38
CA ILE A 452 21.29 61.56 70.94
C ILE A 452 20.96 63.04 70.75
N ARG A 453 19.99 63.59 71.49
CA ARG A 453 19.66 65.03 71.48
C ARG A 453 20.82 65.90 71.95
N GLU A 454 21.70 65.42 72.82
CA GLU A 454 22.89 66.14 73.27
C GLU A 454 23.98 66.10 72.17
N LEU A 455 24.13 64.99 71.46
CA LEU A 455 24.98 64.92 70.26
C LEU A 455 24.42 65.82 69.14
N GLU A 456 23.10 65.83 68.92
CA GLU A 456 22.40 66.72 67.99
C GLU A 456 22.42 68.19 68.45
N ALA A 457 22.35 68.46 69.76
CA ALA A 457 22.48 69.80 70.34
C ALA A 457 23.92 70.31 70.28
N ASN A 458 24.92 69.44 70.45
CA ASN A 458 26.31 69.80 70.16
C ASN A 458 26.47 70.12 68.66
N VAL A 459 25.88 69.31 67.77
CA VAL A 459 25.85 69.58 66.32
C VAL A 459 25.11 70.89 65.97
N THR A 460 24.08 71.29 66.73
CA THR A 460 23.26 72.49 66.43
C THR A 460 23.62 73.75 67.24
N GLU A 461 24.27 73.67 68.41
CA GLU A 461 24.92 74.82 69.07
C GLU A 461 26.15 75.25 68.27
N LEU A 462 26.90 74.30 67.71
CA LEU A 462 27.92 74.54 66.67
C LEU A 462 27.37 75.31 65.45
N LEU A 463 26.05 75.31 65.24
CA LEU A 463 25.37 76.04 64.16
C LEU A 463 24.67 77.35 64.61
N SER A 464 24.55 77.69 65.91
CA SER A 464 23.52 78.67 66.36
C SER A 464 23.79 79.64 67.54
N ARG A 465 24.90 79.55 68.28
CA ARG A 465 25.09 80.18 69.61
C ARG A 465 24.70 81.69 69.74
N SER A 466 23.66 82.02 70.56
CA SER A 466 22.97 83.36 70.61
C SER A 466 22.36 83.89 71.99
N VAL A 467 21.05 84.22 72.11
CA VAL A 467 20.46 85.32 73.00
C VAL A 467 19.56 84.89 74.23
N LYS A 468 18.95 85.81 75.06
CA LYS A 468 18.08 85.47 76.25
C LYS A 468 16.95 86.41 76.88
N PRO A 469 17.18 87.44 77.75
CA PRO A 469 16.38 87.75 78.99
C PRO A 469 15.68 89.16 79.09
N MET A 470 14.93 89.73 80.09
CA MET A 470 14.30 89.47 81.47
C MET A 470 13.50 90.78 81.93
N ASP A 471 12.70 90.98 83.03
CA ASP A 471 11.70 90.21 83.86
C ASP A 471 11.01 91.03 85.04
N ILE A 472 9.91 90.50 85.68
CA ILE A 472 9.38 90.69 87.11
C ILE A 472 8.48 91.93 87.59
N GLU A 473 7.65 91.80 88.69
CA GLU A 473 6.48 92.65 89.18
C GLU A 473 6.31 92.89 90.75
N PRO A 474 5.54 93.93 91.23
CA PRO A 474 4.94 94.07 92.62
C PRO A 474 3.55 94.83 92.81
N SER A 475 2.76 94.62 93.92
CA SER A 475 1.32 95.11 94.07
C SER A 475 0.69 95.82 95.38
N PRO A 476 -0.31 95.33 96.22
CA PRO A 476 -1.56 96.11 96.60
C PRO A 476 -2.10 96.27 98.11
N PRO A 477 -3.08 97.19 98.48
CA PRO A 477 -3.62 97.46 99.89
C PRO A 477 -5.14 97.88 100.21
N ALA A 478 -5.55 97.96 101.53
CA ALA A 478 -6.73 98.63 102.25
C ALA A 478 -8.25 98.13 102.17
N GLY A 479 -9.09 98.19 103.25
CA GLY A 479 -10.41 97.46 103.35
C GLY A 479 -11.58 97.87 104.36
N PRO A 480 -12.64 97.02 104.57
CA PRO A 480 -14.04 97.40 104.98
C PRO A 480 -14.65 96.80 106.32
N THR A 481 -16.00 96.82 106.52
CA THR A 481 -16.77 96.59 107.78
C THR A 481 -17.28 95.15 108.03
N GLU A 482 -17.56 94.72 109.28
CA GLU A 482 -17.88 93.33 109.69
C GLU A 482 -19.04 92.62 108.92
N THR A 483 -20.22 93.23 108.76
CA THR A 483 -21.31 92.60 107.96
C THR A 483 -21.06 92.69 106.45
N GLU A 484 -20.23 93.63 106.01
CA GLU A 484 -19.78 93.70 104.62
C GLU A 484 -18.75 92.59 104.37
N LEU A 485 -17.87 92.31 105.33
CA LEU A 485 -16.90 91.21 105.30
C LEU A 485 -17.60 89.86 105.21
N SER A 486 -18.62 89.57 106.02
CA SER A 486 -19.34 88.28 105.92
C SER A 486 -20.06 88.09 104.59
N LEU A 487 -20.67 89.14 104.04
CA LEU A 487 -21.27 89.11 102.70
C LEU A 487 -20.22 89.05 101.58
N GLN A 488 -19.06 89.70 101.76
CA GLN A 488 -17.95 89.69 100.82
C GLN A 488 -17.23 88.34 100.80
N GLU A 489 -17.09 87.67 101.95
CA GLU A 489 -16.65 86.27 102.06
C GLU A 489 -17.64 85.32 101.39
N GLU A 490 -18.94 85.51 101.58
CA GLU A 490 -19.97 84.67 100.95
C GLU A 490 -20.03 84.88 99.43
N ILE A 491 -19.93 86.13 98.96
CA ILE A 491 -19.78 86.46 97.54
C ILE A 491 -18.49 85.87 96.98
N GLN A 492 -17.37 85.91 97.72
CA GLN A 492 -16.11 85.28 97.30
C GLN A 492 -16.23 83.75 97.24
N ARG A 493 -16.91 83.10 98.20
CA ARG A 493 -17.19 81.65 98.14
C ARG A 493 -18.03 81.30 96.92
N LEU A 494 -19.12 82.03 96.67
CA LEU A 494 -19.99 81.80 95.50
C LEU A 494 -19.29 82.14 94.16
N GLN A 495 -18.35 83.09 94.15
CA GLN A 495 -17.49 83.37 93.00
C GLN A 495 -16.51 82.21 92.76
N GLN A 496 -15.83 81.72 93.80
CA GLN A 496 -14.92 80.57 93.71
C GLN A 496 -15.66 79.29 93.30
N GLU A 497 -16.86 79.03 93.84
CA GLU A 497 -17.70 77.89 93.47
C GLU A 497 -18.17 77.99 92.00
N LYS A 498 -18.61 79.18 91.57
CA LYS A 498 -18.94 79.45 90.16
C LYS A 498 -17.73 79.25 89.24
N GLU A 499 -16.54 79.70 89.63
CA GLU A 499 -15.31 79.54 88.85
C GLU A 499 -14.86 78.08 88.79
N GLN A 500 -14.99 77.33 89.88
CA GLN A 500 -14.75 75.88 89.91
C GLN A 500 -15.74 75.12 89.02
N LEU A 501 -17.05 75.40 89.12
CA LEU A 501 -18.08 74.83 88.25
C LEU A 501 -17.86 75.21 86.78
N HIS A 502 -17.44 76.44 86.49
CA HIS A 502 -17.10 76.86 85.13
C HIS A 502 -15.85 76.14 84.60
N GLY A 503 -14.84 75.93 85.45
CA GLY A 503 -13.64 75.14 85.11
C GLY A 503 -13.97 73.67 84.85
N GLN A 504 -14.82 73.06 85.67
CA GLN A 504 -15.32 71.69 85.48
C GLN A 504 -16.15 71.57 84.18
N TYR A 505 -17.05 72.53 83.92
CA TYR A 505 -17.82 72.58 82.67
C TYR A 505 -16.89 72.73 81.45
N GLN A 506 -15.90 73.62 81.50
CA GLN A 506 -14.92 73.75 80.41
C GLN A 506 -14.08 72.47 80.22
N ALA A 507 -13.72 71.75 81.28
CA ALA A 507 -13.07 70.45 81.16
C ALA A 507 -13.99 69.44 80.47
N GLN A 508 -15.22 69.29 80.96
CA GLN A 508 -16.22 68.39 80.38
C GLN A 508 -16.56 68.70 78.91
N VAL A 509 -16.53 69.98 78.51
CA VAL A 509 -16.67 70.37 77.09
C VAL A 509 -15.47 69.88 76.27
N ARG A 510 -14.22 70.12 76.71
CA ARG A 510 -13.01 69.62 76.03
C ARG A 510 -12.99 68.09 75.95
N ASP A 511 -13.43 67.40 76.99
CA ASP A 511 -13.51 65.94 77.02
C ASP A 511 -14.55 65.42 76.02
N ASN A 512 -15.71 66.09 75.90
CA ASN A 512 -16.70 65.77 74.87
C ASN A 512 -16.22 66.10 73.45
N GLU A 513 -15.45 67.17 73.26
CA GLU A 513 -14.81 67.50 71.98
C GLU A 513 -13.80 66.41 71.59
N GLN A 514 -12.94 65.97 72.51
CA GLN A 514 -11.98 64.88 72.29
C GLN A 514 -12.67 63.54 72.00
N LEU A 515 -13.74 63.20 72.74
CA LEU A 515 -14.55 62.01 72.46
C LEU A 515 -15.27 62.10 71.10
N SER A 516 -15.70 63.30 70.68
CA SER A 516 -16.30 63.51 69.37
C SER A 516 -15.29 63.39 68.23
N HIS A 517 -14.04 63.81 68.45
CA HIS A 517 -12.94 63.56 67.52
C HIS A 517 -12.62 62.06 67.43
N LEU A 518 -12.47 61.37 68.56
CA LEU A 518 -12.17 59.94 68.60
C LEU A 518 -13.28 59.08 67.98
N ASN A 519 -14.56 59.43 68.17
CA ASN A 519 -15.68 58.79 67.48
C ASN A 519 -15.59 58.98 65.97
N ARG A 520 -15.30 60.18 65.48
CA ARG A 520 -15.14 60.43 64.04
C ARG A 520 -13.97 59.65 63.43
N GLU A 521 -12.84 59.56 64.13
CA GLU A 521 -11.72 58.71 63.71
C GLU A 521 -12.10 57.21 63.66
N GLN A 522 -12.97 56.74 64.57
CA GLN A 522 -13.49 55.36 64.53
C GLN A 522 -14.54 55.16 63.42
N GLU A 523 -15.42 56.12 63.16
CA GLU A 523 -16.36 56.11 62.03
C GLU A 523 -15.62 56.05 60.68
N GLU A 524 -14.61 56.90 60.50
CA GLU A 524 -13.76 56.89 59.29
C GLU A 524 -13.03 55.56 59.13
N ARG A 525 -12.46 55.01 60.21
CA ARG A 525 -11.75 53.72 60.20
C ARG A 525 -12.69 52.52 59.98
N LEU A 526 -13.94 52.59 60.44
CA LEU A 526 -14.97 51.60 60.12
C LEU A 526 -15.34 51.67 58.63
N LEU A 527 -15.55 52.87 58.08
CA LEU A 527 -15.82 53.07 56.65
C LEU A 527 -14.65 52.59 55.76
N GLU A 528 -13.40 52.72 56.20
CA GLU A 528 -12.25 52.13 55.50
C GLU A 528 -12.25 50.60 55.53
N LEU A 529 -12.59 49.99 56.68
CA LEU A 529 -12.70 48.54 56.83
C LEU A 529 -13.86 47.98 56.00
N GLU A 530 -15.02 48.65 55.97
CA GLU A 530 -16.15 48.28 55.11
C GLU A 530 -15.77 48.32 53.62
N LYS A 531 -15.09 49.37 53.17
CA LYS A 531 -14.54 49.48 51.79
C LYS A 531 -13.44 48.45 51.49
N ALA A 532 -12.73 47.95 52.51
CA ALA A 532 -11.79 46.85 52.34
C ALA A 532 -12.51 45.50 52.21
N VAL A 533 -13.56 45.26 53.01
CA VAL A 533 -14.39 44.05 52.93
C VAL A 533 -15.20 43.99 51.62
N GLN A 534 -15.74 45.13 51.15
CA GLN A 534 -16.42 45.21 49.86
C GLN A 534 -15.50 44.79 48.71
N ARG A 535 -14.29 45.38 48.62
CA ARG A 535 -13.29 44.98 47.61
C ARG A 535 -12.87 43.52 47.73
N TYR A 536 -12.69 42.98 48.94
CA TYR A 536 -12.40 41.55 49.13
C TYR A 536 -13.54 40.64 48.66
N ASN A 537 -14.80 41.07 48.80
CA ASN A 537 -15.95 40.33 48.27
C ASN A 537 -16.01 40.41 46.74
N GLU A 538 -15.75 41.56 46.14
CA GLU A 538 -15.66 41.76 44.68
C GLU A 538 -14.54 40.89 44.08
N GLU A 539 -13.32 40.98 44.63
CA GLU A 539 -12.18 40.13 44.25
C GLU A 539 -12.48 38.63 44.43
N SER A 540 -13.23 38.25 45.46
CA SER A 540 -13.64 36.85 45.67
C SER A 540 -14.68 36.38 44.64
N LEU A 541 -15.62 37.24 44.22
CA LEU A 541 -16.63 36.92 43.21
C LEU A 541 -15.99 36.79 41.82
N ASP A 542 -15.09 37.70 41.44
CA ASP A 542 -14.39 37.62 40.16
C ASP A 542 -13.39 36.44 40.15
N ARG A 543 -12.72 36.16 41.27
CA ARG A 543 -11.94 34.93 41.43
C ARG A 543 -12.80 33.67 41.27
N GLN A 544 -14.04 33.67 41.78
CA GLN A 544 -14.95 32.54 41.62
C GLN A 544 -15.40 32.39 40.16
N ARG A 545 -15.77 33.48 39.47
CA ARG A 545 -16.07 33.46 38.02
C ARG A 545 -14.93 32.87 37.20
N ILE A 546 -13.70 33.37 37.40
CA ILE A 546 -12.51 32.88 36.69
C ILE A 546 -12.28 31.37 36.93
N LEU A 547 -12.61 30.84 38.12
CA LEU A 547 -12.53 29.41 38.41
C LEU A 547 -13.68 28.60 37.76
N GLU A 548 -14.87 29.17 37.66
CA GLU A 548 -16.03 28.57 36.97
C GLU A 548 -15.82 28.54 35.46
N ASP A 549 -15.37 29.64 34.86
CA ASP A 549 -14.98 29.75 33.45
C ASP A 549 -13.84 28.78 33.11
N MET A 550 -12.74 28.78 33.88
CA MET A 550 -11.63 27.84 33.69
C MET A 550 -12.08 26.38 33.84
N GLN A 551 -13.09 26.09 34.66
CA GLN A 551 -13.64 24.74 34.77
C GLN A 551 -14.56 24.37 33.60
N SER A 552 -15.31 25.34 33.06
CA SER A 552 -16.08 25.20 31.81
C SER A 552 -15.16 24.95 30.61
N ASP A 553 -14.10 25.75 30.46
CA ASP A 553 -13.05 25.56 29.47
C ASP A 553 -12.37 24.21 29.62
N LYS A 554 -12.03 23.80 30.84
CA LYS A 554 -11.45 22.47 31.10
C LYS A 554 -12.38 21.34 30.65
N VAL A 555 -13.69 21.44 30.86
CA VAL A 555 -14.66 20.43 30.37
C VAL A 555 -14.74 20.45 28.85
N THR A 556 -14.81 21.64 28.24
CA THR A 556 -14.87 21.84 26.79
C THR A 556 -13.63 21.30 26.08
N ILE A 557 -12.43 21.66 26.58
CA ILE A 557 -11.14 21.14 26.13
C ILE A 557 -11.04 19.63 26.35
N SER A 558 -11.55 19.10 27.47
CA SER A 558 -11.56 17.64 27.71
C SER A 558 -12.44 16.90 26.70
N ARG A 559 -13.63 17.43 26.36
CA ARG A 559 -14.51 16.87 25.32
C ARG A 559 -13.84 16.95 23.94
N ALA A 560 -13.25 18.09 23.59
CA ALA A 560 -12.53 18.29 22.34
C ALA A 560 -11.28 17.38 22.23
N LEU A 561 -10.54 17.16 23.32
CA LEU A 561 -9.40 16.24 23.35
C LEU A 561 -9.85 14.78 23.24
N SER A 562 -10.99 14.40 23.84
CA SER A 562 -11.58 13.07 23.67
C SER A 562 -11.99 12.83 22.22
N GLN A 563 -12.70 13.78 21.59
CA GLN A 563 -13.08 13.70 20.17
C GLN A 563 -11.84 13.67 19.25
N ASN A 564 -10.81 14.48 19.53
CA ASN A 564 -9.54 14.42 18.79
C ASN A 564 -8.76 13.12 18.99
N ARG A 565 -8.99 12.39 20.09
CA ARG A 565 -8.44 11.06 20.31
C ARG A 565 -9.22 10.01 19.51
N GLU A 566 -10.54 10.03 19.63
CA GLU A 566 -11.45 9.14 18.90
C GLU A 566 -11.26 9.27 17.38
N LEU A 567 -11.19 10.49 16.84
CA LEU A 567 -10.89 10.74 15.42
C LEU A 567 -9.51 10.21 15.00
N LYS A 568 -8.52 10.18 15.90
CA LYS A 568 -7.20 9.58 15.61
C LYS A 568 -7.23 8.06 15.68
N GLU A 569 -8.03 7.49 16.57
CA GLU A 569 -8.24 6.05 16.67
C GLU A 569 -9.03 5.54 15.43
N GLN A 570 -10.10 6.23 15.01
CA GLN A 570 -10.80 6.01 13.73
C GLN A 570 -9.89 6.18 12.50
N LEU A 571 -9.02 7.20 12.47
CA LEU A 571 -8.06 7.39 11.37
C LEU A 571 -7.03 6.26 11.33
N ALA A 572 -6.56 5.78 12.48
CA ALA A 572 -5.65 4.64 12.57
C ALA A 572 -6.33 3.32 12.18
N GLU A 573 -7.60 3.11 12.53
CA GLU A 573 -8.42 1.98 12.05
C GLU A 573 -8.60 2.02 10.54
N LEU A 574 -8.92 3.18 9.96
CA LEU A 574 -9.03 3.37 8.51
C LEU A 574 -7.69 3.12 7.79
N GLN A 575 -6.58 3.62 8.33
CA GLN A 575 -5.23 3.34 7.80
C GLN A 575 -4.89 1.85 7.88
N ASN A 576 -5.17 1.18 9.00
CA ASN A 576 -4.99 -0.26 9.14
C ASN A 576 -5.89 -1.05 8.17
N GLY A 577 -7.12 -0.58 7.94
CA GLY A 577 -8.04 -1.12 6.93
C GLY A 577 -7.49 -0.99 5.52
N PHE A 578 -6.99 0.19 5.14
CA PHE A 578 -6.32 0.40 3.85
C PHE A 578 -5.07 -0.48 3.68
N VAL A 579 -4.22 -0.62 4.71
CA VAL A 579 -3.03 -1.49 4.65
C VAL A 579 -3.42 -2.96 4.50
N LYS A 580 -4.39 -3.45 5.28
CA LYS A 580 -4.93 -4.82 5.15
C LYS A 580 -5.48 -5.05 3.75
N LEU A 581 -6.39 -4.20 3.29
CA LEU A 581 -7.04 -4.33 1.98
C LEU A 581 -6.05 -4.15 0.81
N THR A 582 -4.97 -3.40 0.99
CA THR A 582 -3.87 -3.32 0.00
C THR A 582 -3.05 -4.61 -0.02
N ASN A 583 -2.74 -5.20 1.13
CA ASN A 583 -2.04 -6.48 1.22
C ASN A 583 -2.90 -7.62 0.66
N GLU A 584 -4.19 -7.68 1.02
CA GLU A 584 -5.16 -8.65 0.50
C GLU A 584 -5.31 -8.52 -1.03
N ASN A 585 -5.39 -7.30 -1.57
CA ASN A 585 -5.38 -7.09 -3.02
C ASN A 585 -4.05 -7.52 -3.67
N MET A 586 -2.91 -7.31 -3.01
CA MET A 586 -1.60 -7.75 -3.50
C MET A 586 -1.50 -9.29 -3.52
N GLU A 587 -1.96 -9.97 -2.47
CA GLU A 587 -2.01 -11.43 -2.37
C GLU A 587 -2.96 -12.03 -3.41
N VAL A 588 -4.18 -11.50 -3.56
CA VAL A 588 -5.15 -11.92 -4.59
C VAL A 588 -4.60 -11.65 -6.00
N THR A 589 -3.94 -10.53 -6.23
CA THR A 589 -3.31 -10.22 -7.54
C THR A 589 -2.14 -11.16 -7.84
N SER A 590 -1.32 -11.48 -6.84
CA SER A 590 -0.21 -12.44 -6.95
C SER A 590 -0.71 -13.85 -7.25
N ALA A 591 -1.74 -14.32 -6.52
CA ALA A 591 -2.40 -15.60 -6.77
C ALA A 591 -3.07 -15.65 -8.15
N LEU A 592 -3.71 -14.56 -8.59
CA LEU A 592 -4.27 -14.46 -9.94
C LEU A 592 -3.18 -14.54 -11.03
N GLN A 593 -2.01 -13.93 -10.79
CA GLN A 593 -0.88 -14.00 -11.73
C GLN A 593 -0.25 -15.40 -11.78
N SER A 594 -0.11 -16.10 -10.64
CA SER A 594 0.40 -17.47 -10.61
C SER A 594 -0.59 -18.46 -11.26
N GLU A 595 -1.89 -18.34 -11.00
CA GLU A 595 -2.93 -19.13 -11.70
C GLU A 595 -2.98 -18.83 -13.20
N GLN A 596 -2.80 -17.57 -13.62
CA GLN A 596 -2.65 -17.24 -15.05
C GLN A 596 -1.38 -17.86 -15.67
N HIS A 597 -0.29 -17.99 -14.92
CA HIS A 597 0.92 -18.69 -15.37
C HIS A 597 0.68 -20.20 -15.49
N VAL A 598 0.07 -20.83 -14.48
CA VAL A 598 -0.32 -22.25 -14.51
C VAL A 598 -1.27 -22.53 -15.68
N LYS A 599 -2.26 -21.66 -15.92
CA LYS A 599 -3.16 -21.76 -17.08
C LYS A 599 -2.42 -21.69 -18.42
N LYS A 600 -1.40 -20.82 -18.55
CA LYS A 600 -0.56 -20.74 -19.77
C LYS A 600 0.26 -22.02 -19.96
N GLU A 601 0.84 -22.59 -18.90
CA GLU A 601 1.59 -23.84 -18.96
C GLU A 601 0.69 -25.05 -19.26
N LEU A 602 -0.53 -25.09 -18.71
CA LEU A 602 -1.52 -26.11 -19.06
C LEU A 602 -1.98 -25.98 -20.52
N ALA A 603 -2.17 -24.76 -21.03
CA ALA A 603 -2.49 -24.53 -22.44
C ALA A 603 -1.36 -24.99 -23.38
N LYS A 604 -0.09 -24.72 -23.05
CA LYS A 604 1.06 -25.27 -23.79
C LYS A 604 1.07 -26.80 -23.79
N LYS A 605 0.86 -27.43 -22.63
CA LYS A 605 0.83 -28.90 -22.50
C LYS A 605 -0.33 -29.53 -23.26
N LEU A 606 -1.51 -28.90 -23.28
CA LEU A 606 -2.63 -29.34 -24.11
C LEU A 606 -2.32 -29.20 -25.60
N GLY A 607 -1.68 -28.10 -26.02
CA GLY A 607 -1.18 -27.92 -27.39
C GLY A 607 -0.22 -29.03 -27.80
N GLN A 608 0.80 -29.31 -26.99
CA GLN A 608 1.75 -30.40 -27.23
C GLN A 608 1.07 -31.78 -27.30
N LEU A 609 0.14 -32.07 -26.38
CA LEU A 609 -0.61 -33.33 -26.43
C LEU A 609 -1.50 -33.45 -27.67
N GLN A 610 -2.02 -32.32 -28.19
CA GLN A 610 -2.81 -32.28 -29.42
C GLN A 610 -1.94 -32.43 -30.67
N GLU A 611 -0.73 -31.84 -30.68
CA GLU A 611 0.29 -32.02 -31.72
C GLU A 611 0.76 -33.48 -31.78
N ASN A 612 1.24 -34.04 -30.66
CA ASN A 612 1.66 -35.44 -30.56
C ASN A 612 0.54 -36.43 -30.95
N LEU A 613 -0.73 -36.10 -30.68
CA LEU A 613 -1.90 -36.90 -31.09
C LEU A 613 -2.18 -36.78 -32.59
N GLY A 614 -1.84 -35.64 -33.21
CA GLY A 614 -1.80 -35.47 -34.66
C GLY A 614 -0.73 -36.34 -35.31
N GLU A 615 0.52 -36.26 -34.83
CA GLU A 615 1.64 -37.10 -35.29
C GLU A 615 1.31 -38.60 -35.17
N LEU A 616 0.69 -39.01 -34.05
CA LEU A 616 0.30 -40.40 -33.81
C LEU A 616 -0.85 -40.87 -34.72
N LYS A 617 -1.71 -39.95 -35.18
CA LYS A 617 -2.72 -40.24 -36.21
C LYS A 617 -2.10 -40.35 -37.60
N GLU A 618 -1.25 -39.41 -37.99
CA GLU A 618 -0.58 -39.43 -39.29
C GLU A 618 0.27 -40.70 -39.46
N THR A 619 1.07 -41.05 -38.44
CA THR A 619 1.85 -42.29 -38.44
C THR A 619 0.98 -43.55 -38.43
N LEU A 620 -0.19 -43.54 -37.77
CA LEU A 620 -1.17 -44.63 -37.83
C LEU A 620 -1.82 -44.74 -39.22
N GLU A 621 -2.17 -43.62 -39.86
CA GLU A 621 -2.74 -43.59 -41.21
C GLU A 621 -1.74 -44.10 -42.25
N LEU A 622 -0.48 -43.64 -42.19
CA LEU A 622 0.63 -44.15 -43.01
C LEU A 622 0.82 -45.65 -42.81
N LYS A 623 0.87 -46.14 -41.56
CA LYS A 623 0.98 -47.59 -41.28
C LYS A 623 -0.24 -48.39 -41.74
N THR A 624 -1.43 -47.78 -41.71
CA THR A 624 -2.67 -48.39 -42.25
C THR A 624 -2.69 -48.39 -43.78
N GLN A 625 -1.98 -47.46 -44.44
CA GLN A 625 -1.79 -47.45 -45.89
C GLN A 625 -0.71 -48.46 -46.33
N GLU A 626 0.41 -48.56 -45.60
CA GLU A 626 1.40 -49.63 -45.76
C GLU A 626 0.76 -51.02 -45.62
N ALA A 627 -0.04 -51.23 -44.57
CA ALA A 627 -0.73 -52.49 -44.33
C ALA A 627 -1.72 -52.85 -45.45
N ARG A 628 -2.43 -51.85 -46.02
CA ARG A 628 -3.28 -52.04 -47.22
C ARG A 628 -2.45 -52.41 -48.44
N GLY A 629 -1.34 -51.73 -48.72
CA GLY A 629 -0.46 -52.07 -49.84
C GLY A 629 0.13 -53.48 -49.73
N LEU A 630 0.52 -53.91 -48.52
CA LEU A 630 0.98 -55.28 -48.26
C LEU A 630 -0.15 -56.32 -48.41
N GLN A 631 -1.38 -55.97 -48.02
CA GLN A 631 -2.55 -56.81 -48.28
C GLN A 631 -2.87 -56.92 -49.78
N GLU A 632 -2.85 -55.82 -50.52
CA GLU A 632 -3.06 -55.81 -51.97
C GLU A 632 -2.00 -56.67 -52.69
N GLN A 633 -0.73 -56.60 -52.28
CA GLN A 633 0.33 -57.48 -52.78
C GLN A 633 0.06 -58.96 -52.45
N ARG A 634 -0.32 -59.28 -51.20
CA ARG A 634 -0.70 -60.65 -50.79
C ARG A 634 -1.83 -61.19 -51.66
N ASP A 635 -2.85 -60.37 -51.92
CA ASP A 635 -4.06 -60.78 -52.64
C ASP A 635 -3.79 -60.91 -54.15
N GLN A 636 -2.85 -60.14 -54.72
CA GLN A 636 -2.28 -60.36 -56.05
C GLN A 636 -1.52 -61.70 -56.15
N TYR A 637 -0.62 -62.00 -55.20
CA TYR A 637 0.09 -63.29 -55.17
C TYR A 637 -0.86 -64.47 -55.00
N TYR A 638 -1.92 -64.33 -54.19
CA TYR A 638 -2.97 -65.33 -54.04
C TYR A 638 -3.72 -65.57 -55.36
N GLY A 639 -4.08 -64.49 -56.08
CA GLY A 639 -4.70 -64.58 -57.41
C GLY A 639 -3.81 -65.31 -58.44
N HIS A 640 -2.51 -65.01 -58.47
CA HIS A 640 -1.55 -65.72 -59.32
C HIS A 640 -1.41 -67.21 -58.94
N LEU A 641 -1.39 -67.53 -57.65
CA LEU A 641 -1.35 -68.92 -57.18
C LEU A 641 -2.64 -69.67 -57.55
N GLN A 642 -3.80 -69.03 -57.44
CA GLN A 642 -5.08 -69.60 -57.84
C GLN A 642 -5.16 -69.86 -59.36
N GLN A 643 -4.66 -68.93 -60.18
CA GLN A 643 -4.51 -69.12 -61.63
C GLN A 643 -3.61 -70.33 -61.96
N TYR A 644 -2.47 -70.45 -61.26
CA TYR A 644 -1.54 -71.58 -61.44
C TYR A 644 -2.17 -72.92 -61.04
N VAL A 645 -2.91 -72.98 -59.92
CA VAL A 645 -3.64 -74.18 -59.48
C VAL A 645 -4.72 -74.59 -60.49
N LEU A 646 -5.49 -73.63 -61.02
CA LEU A 646 -6.51 -73.91 -62.04
C LEU A 646 -5.88 -74.45 -63.34
N ALA A 647 -4.78 -73.87 -63.81
CA ALA A 647 -4.03 -74.37 -64.97
C ALA A 647 -3.47 -75.78 -64.72
N TYR A 648 -3.00 -76.08 -63.51
CA TYR A 648 -2.55 -77.43 -63.14
C TYR A 648 -3.70 -78.45 -63.11
N GLN A 649 -4.88 -78.05 -62.64
CA GLN A 649 -6.08 -78.90 -62.64
C GLN A 649 -6.58 -79.17 -64.08
N GLN A 650 -6.56 -78.16 -64.95
CA GLN A 650 -6.87 -78.33 -66.38
C GLN A 650 -5.89 -79.32 -67.04
N LEU A 651 -4.58 -79.13 -66.85
CA LEU A 651 -3.55 -80.03 -67.38
C LEU A 651 -3.63 -81.45 -66.79
N ALA A 652 -4.14 -81.62 -65.58
CA ALA A 652 -4.41 -82.93 -64.99
C ALA A 652 -5.62 -83.60 -65.66
N ALA A 653 -6.73 -82.88 -65.84
CA ALA A 653 -7.92 -83.38 -66.52
C ALA A 653 -7.65 -83.74 -68.00
N GLU A 654 -6.86 -82.94 -68.71
CA GLU A 654 -6.38 -83.24 -70.07
C GLU A 654 -5.56 -84.54 -70.13
N LYS A 655 -4.70 -84.79 -69.13
CA LYS A 655 -3.92 -86.03 -69.03
C LYS A 655 -4.80 -87.24 -68.71
N GLU A 656 -5.79 -87.10 -67.82
CA GLU A 656 -6.75 -88.17 -67.55
C GLU A 656 -7.59 -88.50 -68.79
N GLU A 657 -8.04 -87.49 -69.55
CA GLU A 657 -8.81 -87.70 -70.77
C GLU A 657 -7.97 -88.32 -71.88
N LEU A 658 -6.72 -87.89 -72.05
CA LEU A 658 -5.76 -88.54 -72.96
C LEU A 658 -5.49 -90.00 -72.54
N HIS A 659 -5.44 -90.29 -71.24
CA HIS A 659 -5.28 -91.66 -70.74
C HIS A 659 -6.53 -92.53 -71.00
N LYS A 660 -7.75 -91.98 -70.86
CA LYS A 660 -9.00 -92.65 -71.27
C LYS A 660 -9.01 -92.95 -72.77
N GLN A 661 -8.60 -91.99 -73.60
CA GLN A 661 -8.50 -92.17 -75.06
C GLN A 661 -7.47 -93.26 -75.42
N PHE A 662 -6.31 -93.27 -74.76
CA PHE A 662 -5.30 -94.32 -74.95
C PHE A 662 -5.82 -95.72 -74.53
N LEU A 663 -6.51 -95.81 -73.39
CA LEU A 663 -7.12 -97.06 -72.92
C LEU A 663 -8.20 -97.55 -73.88
N LEU A 664 -9.06 -96.66 -74.39
CA LEU A 664 -10.07 -96.99 -75.40
C LEU A 664 -9.42 -97.44 -76.72
N GLN A 665 -8.33 -96.79 -77.15
CA GLN A 665 -7.54 -97.21 -78.32
C GLN A 665 -6.93 -98.60 -78.12
N THR A 666 -6.43 -98.91 -76.92
CA THR A 666 -5.93 -100.25 -76.58
C THR A 666 -7.06 -101.29 -76.63
N GLN A 667 -8.22 -101.02 -76.03
CA GLN A 667 -9.38 -101.92 -76.08
C GLN A 667 -9.89 -102.17 -77.52
N LEU A 668 -9.87 -101.14 -78.38
CA LEU A 668 -10.21 -101.30 -79.80
C LEU A 668 -9.17 -102.12 -80.56
N MET A 669 -7.89 -101.94 -80.26
CA MET A 669 -6.80 -102.73 -80.84
C MET A 669 -6.83 -104.20 -80.38
N ASP A 670 -7.08 -104.45 -79.09
CA ASP A 670 -7.25 -105.80 -78.53
C ASP A 670 -8.46 -106.50 -79.15
N ARG A 671 -9.59 -105.78 -79.34
CA ARG A 671 -10.76 -106.31 -80.04
C ARG A 671 -10.45 -106.65 -81.49
N LEU A 672 -9.75 -105.77 -82.21
CA LEU A 672 -9.37 -106.01 -83.61
C LEU A 672 -8.37 -107.18 -83.75
N GLN A 673 -7.48 -107.39 -82.77
CA GLN A 673 -6.64 -108.60 -82.71
C GLN A 673 -7.48 -109.86 -82.42
N HIS A 674 -8.50 -109.79 -81.55
CA HIS A 674 -9.41 -110.91 -81.33
C HIS A 674 -10.21 -111.24 -82.60
N GLU A 675 -10.69 -110.23 -83.33
CA GLU A 675 -11.36 -110.40 -84.63
C GLU A 675 -10.42 -111.01 -85.69
N GLU A 676 -9.15 -110.59 -85.74
CA GLU A 676 -8.14 -111.18 -86.64
C GLU A 676 -7.80 -112.63 -86.28
N VAL A 677 -7.67 -112.95 -84.99
CA VAL A 677 -7.44 -114.33 -84.51
C VAL A 677 -8.67 -115.21 -84.75
N GLN A 678 -9.88 -114.70 -84.50
CA GLN A 678 -11.12 -115.41 -84.79
C GLN A 678 -11.26 -115.67 -86.30
N GLY A 679 -10.90 -114.70 -87.15
CA GLY A 679 -10.85 -114.87 -88.61
C GLY A 679 -9.84 -115.94 -89.06
N LYS A 680 -8.67 -116.03 -88.41
CA LYS A 680 -7.70 -117.12 -88.67
C LYS A 680 -8.25 -118.48 -88.25
N VAL A 681 -8.89 -118.57 -87.09
CA VAL A 681 -9.49 -119.82 -86.58
C VAL A 681 -10.66 -120.30 -87.45
N THR A 682 -11.52 -119.41 -87.95
CA THR A 682 -12.60 -119.82 -88.87
C THR A 682 -12.05 -120.27 -90.23
N VAL A 683 -10.99 -119.63 -90.74
CA VAL A 683 -10.30 -120.11 -91.96
C VAL A 683 -9.65 -121.49 -91.74
N GLU A 684 -8.99 -121.74 -90.61
CA GLU A 684 -8.46 -123.08 -90.27
C GLU A 684 -9.57 -124.13 -90.10
N MET A 685 -10.71 -123.75 -89.54
CA MET A 685 -11.89 -124.61 -89.41
C MET A 685 -12.43 -125.01 -90.78
N HIS A 686 -12.67 -124.04 -91.66
CA HIS A 686 -13.12 -124.29 -93.03
C HIS A 686 -12.09 -125.10 -93.85
N LEU A 687 -10.79 -124.95 -93.59
CA LEU A 687 -9.75 -125.76 -94.24
C LEU A 687 -9.76 -127.23 -93.75
N LYS A 688 -10.09 -127.48 -92.48
CA LYS A 688 -10.36 -128.84 -91.96
C LYS A 688 -11.66 -129.44 -92.52
N GLU A 689 -12.72 -128.65 -92.61
CA GLU A 689 -13.99 -129.05 -93.24
C GLU A 689 -13.79 -129.39 -94.72
N LEU A 690 -12.96 -128.62 -95.44
CA LEU A 690 -12.58 -128.89 -96.83
C LEU A 690 -11.77 -130.19 -96.97
N GLN A 691 -10.88 -130.49 -96.02
CA GLN A 691 -10.14 -131.75 -95.98
C GLN A 691 -11.06 -132.94 -95.72
N GLN A 692 -11.98 -132.84 -94.76
CA GLN A 692 -12.95 -133.90 -94.43
C GLN A 692 -13.98 -134.13 -95.54
N THR A 693 -14.45 -133.06 -96.19
CA THR A 693 -15.35 -133.17 -97.37
C THR A 693 -14.62 -133.77 -98.57
N LYS A 694 -13.33 -133.52 -98.76
CA LYS A 694 -12.52 -134.20 -99.78
C LYS A 694 -12.39 -135.70 -99.50
N GLU A 695 -12.03 -136.09 -98.28
CA GLU A 695 -11.85 -137.49 -97.89
C GLU A 695 -13.16 -138.29 -97.99
N THR A 696 -14.30 -137.69 -97.62
CA THR A 696 -15.62 -138.30 -97.80
C THR A 696 -16.07 -138.34 -99.27
N LEU A 697 -15.72 -137.34 -100.09
CA LEU A 697 -16.02 -137.36 -101.53
C LEU A 697 -15.24 -138.47 -102.26
N GLU A 698 -13.99 -138.76 -101.88
CA GLU A 698 -13.22 -139.88 -102.43
C GLU A 698 -13.79 -141.26 -102.03
N ALA A 699 -14.45 -141.38 -100.86
CA ALA A 699 -15.21 -142.57 -100.48
C ALA A 699 -16.51 -142.70 -101.31
N VAL A 700 -17.33 -141.65 -101.35
CA VAL A 700 -18.60 -141.59 -102.11
C VAL A 700 -18.37 -141.77 -103.62
N ALA A 701 -17.20 -141.40 -104.16
CA ALA A 701 -16.82 -141.66 -105.55
C ALA A 701 -16.53 -143.15 -105.85
N LYS A 702 -16.16 -143.97 -104.85
CA LYS A 702 -16.12 -145.42 -104.99
C LYS A 702 -17.52 -146.01 -104.95
N GLU A 703 -18.31 -145.64 -103.94
CA GLU A 703 -19.69 -146.13 -103.77
C GLU A 703 -20.59 -145.78 -104.97
N ASN A 704 -20.37 -144.65 -105.64
CA ASN A 704 -21.10 -144.30 -106.86
C ASN A 704 -20.92 -145.29 -108.03
N LYS A 705 -19.81 -146.02 -108.12
CA LYS A 705 -19.67 -147.10 -109.12
C LYS A 705 -20.47 -148.35 -108.77
N GLU A 706 -20.73 -148.57 -107.48
CA GLU A 706 -21.44 -149.74 -106.97
C GLU A 706 -22.96 -149.48 -106.91
N LEU A 707 -23.36 -148.24 -106.59
CA LEU A 707 -24.73 -147.74 -106.64
C LEU A 707 -25.23 -147.42 -108.06
N GLN A 708 -24.35 -147.37 -109.07
CA GLN A 708 -24.77 -147.34 -110.48
C GLN A 708 -25.54 -148.63 -110.89
N ALA A 709 -25.45 -149.70 -110.09
CA ALA A 709 -26.27 -150.90 -110.22
C ALA A 709 -27.63 -150.85 -109.47
N GLN A 710 -27.91 -149.79 -108.69
CA GLN A 710 -29.09 -149.70 -107.81
C GLN A 710 -29.89 -148.39 -107.97
N ILE A 711 -29.87 -147.77 -109.15
CA ILE A 711 -30.79 -146.68 -109.50
C ILE A 711 -32.22 -147.26 -109.68
N SER A 712 -32.97 -147.40 -108.58
CA SER A 712 -34.41 -147.70 -108.53
C SER A 712 -35.11 -147.29 -107.21
N GLN A 713 -35.06 -145.98 -106.89
CA GLN A 713 -36.25 -145.13 -106.61
C GLN A 713 -36.84 -144.92 -105.16
N LEU A 714 -36.36 -143.86 -104.47
CA LEU A 714 -37.06 -142.75 -103.70
C LEU A 714 -37.84 -142.91 -102.34
N ALA A 715 -37.50 -142.09 -101.30
CA ALA A 715 -38.38 -141.29 -100.35
C ALA A 715 -37.70 -140.61 -99.08
N ALA A 716 -38.20 -139.44 -98.57
CA ALA A 716 -38.19 -138.80 -97.19
C ALA A 716 -36.90 -138.20 -96.48
N ASP A 717 -36.94 -137.51 -95.29
CA ASP A 717 -37.46 -136.13 -94.93
C ASP A 717 -37.12 -135.51 -93.48
N LEU A 718 -37.31 -134.17 -93.29
CA LEU A 718 -37.57 -133.27 -92.06
C LEU A 718 -36.61 -132.83 -90.85
N ASP A 719 -36.86 -131.61 -90.27
CA ASP A 719 -36.72 -131.01 -88.86
C ASP A 719 -35.35 -130.54 -88.18
N GLY A 720 -35.15 -129.65 -87.13
CA GLY A 720 -35.87 -128.52 -86.43
C GLY A 720 -35.32 -127.94 -85.01
N ARG A 721 -35.61 -126.64 -84.63
CA ARG A 721 -35.68 -125.91 -83.25
C ARG A 721 -34.38 -125.46 -82.44
N ILE A 722 -34.24 -124.65 -81.30
CA ILE A 722 -35.06 -123.79 -80.33
C ILE A 722 -34.31 -122.84 -79.23
N LEU A 723 -34.92 -121.74 -78.67
CA LEU A 723 -34.86 -120.97 -77.31
C LEU A 723 -33.85 -119.87 -76.71
N HIS A 724 -34.45 -118.82 -76.04
CA HIS A 724 -34.22 -118.00 -74.75
C HIS A 724 -32.88 -117.33 -74.24
N ARG A 725 -32.76 -116.52 -73.12
CA ARG A 725 -33.46 -115.33 -72.44
C ARG A 725 -33.11 -115.10 -70.90
N LEU A 726 -32.93 -113.87 -70.32
CA LEU A 726 -33.08 -113.48 -68.84
C LEU A 726 -32.91 -111.94 -68.43
N ASP A 727 -32.87 -111.56 -67.10
CA ASP A 727 -33.00 -110.19 -66.40
C ASP A 727 -31.89 -109.90 -65.31
N GLY A 728 -31.72 -108.89 -64.37
CA GLY A 728 -32.35 -107.68 -63.68
C GLY A 728 -31.29 -107.06 -62.65
N ASP A 729 -31.38 -106.19 -61.58
CA ASP A 729 -32.20 -105.12 -60.85
C ASP A 729 -31.34 -104.56 -59.60
N GLY A 730 -31.51 -103.56 -58.66
CA GLY A 730 -32.42 -102.41 -58.24
C GLY A 730 -32.08 -101.71 -56.83
N THR A 731 -32.61 -100.50 -56.44
CA THR A 731 -32.77 -99.80 -55.07
C THR A 731 -31.59 -99.17 -54.21
N GLU A 732 -31.70 -98.50 -53.01
CA GLU A 732 -32.39 -97.30 -52.34
C GLU A 732 -31.83 -97.11 -50.85
N SER A 733 -32.06 -96.17 -49.87
CA SER A 733 -32.57 -94.75 -49.65
C SER A 733 -32.31 -94.25 -48.16
N GLU A 734 -32.99 -93.18 -47.60
CA GLU A 734 -33.17 -92.73 -46.14
C GLU A 734 -32.58 -91.36 -45.58
N THR A 735 -32.83 -90.97 -44.28
CA THR A 735 -32.86 -89.55 -43.71
C THR A 735 -32.44 -89.30 -42.20
N MET A 736 -32.36 -88.04 -41.66
CA MET A 736 -32.00 -87.65 -40.24
C MET A 736 -32.56 -86.26 -39.70
N THR A 737 -32.64 -85.99 -38.37
CA THR A 737 -33.28 -84.79 -37.69
C THR A 737 -32.64 -84.31 -36.33
N GLU A 738 -33.21 -83.25 -35.69
CA GLU A 738 -33.08 -82.75 -34.26
C GLU A 738 -31.83 -81.91 -33.81
N GLU A 739 -31.80 -81.14 -32.68
CA GLU A 739 -32.67 -80.06 -32.11
C GLU A 739 -31.96 -79.27 -30.94
N ILE A 740 -32.58 -78.20 -30.39
CA ILE A 740 -32.44 -77.58 -29.01
C ILE A 740 -31.35 -76.53 -28.65
N GLN A 741 -31.83 -75.31 -28.28
CA GLN A 741 -31.26 -74.26 -27.37
C GLN A 741 -29.89 -73.58 -27.71
N LYS A 742 -29.57 -72.33 -27.28
CA LYS A 742 -30.11 -71.50 -26.18
C LYS A 742 -29.90 -69.97 -26.38
N SER A 743 -30.76 -69.16 -25.76
CA SER A 743 -30.56 -67.77 -25.30
C SER A 743 -29.89 -66.73 -26.24
N SER A 744 -30.70 -65.79 -26.76
CA SER A 744 -30.27 -64.42 -27.04
C SER A 744 -31.46 -63.46 -26.86
N PHE A 745 -31.23 -62.29 -26.25
CA PHE A 745 -32.23 -61.22 -26.12
C PHE A 745 -31.89 -60.12 -27.12
N VAL A 746 -32.67 -60.01 -28.18
CA VAL A 746 -32.45 -59.07 -29.30
C VAL A 746 -33.74 -58.32 -29.57
N ILE A 747 -33.64 -57.02 -29.81
CA ILE A 747 -34.74 -56.20 -30.32
C ILE A 747 -34.71 -56.31 -31.85
N PRO A 748 -35.73 -56.87 -32.53
CA PRO A 748 -35.78 -56.89 -33.98
C PRO A 748 -36.04 -55.47 -34.51
N GLU A 749 -35.21 -54.99 -35.44
CA GLU A 749 -35.40 -53.66 -36.06
C GLU A 749 -36.62 -53.61 -37.01
N LYS A 750 -37.24 -54.76 -37.29
CA LYS A 750 -38.52 -54.91 -38.01
C LYS A 750 -39.32 -56.07 -37.42
N PHE A 751 -40.63 -55.90 -37.31
CA PHE A 751 -41.58 -57.01 -37.10
C PHE A 751 -41.99 -57.55 -38.47
N GLU A 752 -41.98 -58.86 -38.66
CA GLU A 752 -42.39 -59.48 -39.94
C GLU A 752 -43.86 -59.89 -39.93
N SER A 753 -44.48 -60.01 -38.75
CA SER A 753 -45.93 -60.15 -38.56
C SER A 753 -46.53 -59.10 -37.60
N HIS A 754 -47.78 -58.69 -37.87
CA HIS A 754 -48.59 -57.90 -36.95
C HIS A 754 -48.86 -58.64 -35.63
N GLU A 755 -48.89 -59.97 -35.65
CA GLU A 755 -49.15 -60.80 -34.47
C GLU A 755 -47.95 -60.82 -33.49
N GLU A 756 -46.72 -60.74 -34.01
CA GLU A 756 -45.49 -60.58 -33.23
C GLU A 756 -45.44 -59.20 -32.55
N MET A 757 -45.84 -58.16 -33.27
CA MET A 757 -45.94 -56.80 -32.71
C MET A 757 -46.98 -56.74 -31.58
N VAL A 758 -48.16 -57.35 -31.76
CA VAL A 758 -49.23 -57.39 -30.74
C VAL A 758 -48.82 -58.22 -29.53
N THR A 759 -48.17 -59.37 -29.71
CA THR A 759 -47.71 -60.20 -28.59
C THR A 759 -46.57 -59.53 -27.80
N PHE A 760 -45.63 -58.87 -28.48
CA PHE A 760 -44.60 -58.05 -27.83
C PHE A 760 -45.22 -56.91 -27.01
N LEU A 761 -46.13 -56.12 -27.60
CA LEU A 761 -46.80 -55.01 -26.90
C LEU A 761 -47.66 -55.49 -25.74
N THR A 762 -48.33 -56.63 -25.88
CA THR A 762 -49.16 -57.22 -24.81
C THR A 762 -48.30 -57.72 -23.64
N SER A 763 -47.13 -58.31 -23.92
CA SER A 763 -46.15 -58.70 -22.90
C SER A 763 -45.57 -57.47 -22.17
N ALA A 764 -45.22 -56.41 -22.91
CA ALA A 764 -44.73 -55.16 -22.35
C ALA A 764 -45.79 -54.45 -21.48
N MET A 765 -47.06 -54.40 -21.92
CA MET A 765 -48.14 -53.84 -21.10
C MET A 765 -48.39 -54.68 -19.85
N SER A 766 -48.39 -56.02 -19.95
CA SER A 766 -48.55 -56.91 -18.79
C SER A 766 -47.50 -56.66 -17.70
N GLN A 767 -46.24 -56.44 -18.09
CA GLN A 767 -45.17 -56.09 -17.14
C GLN A 767 -45.41 -54.72 -16.47
N VAL A 768 -45.79 -53.70 -17.23
CA VAL A 768 -46.08 -52.35 -16.68
C VAL A 768 -47.35 -52.35 -15.81
N GLU A 769 -48.37 -53.13 -16.16
CA GLU A 769 -49.58 -53.27 -15.33
C GLU A 769 -49.30 -54.00 -14.01
N LYS A 770 -48.38 -54.97 -14.02
CA LYS A 770 -47.90 -55.63 -12.80
C LYS A 770 -47.14 -54.67 -11.89
N GLU A 771 -46.17 -53.93 -12.42
CA GLU A 771 -45.42 -52.92 -11.67
C GLU A 771 -46.34 -51.83 -11.08
N ARG A 772 -47.37 -51.41 -11.83
CA ARG A 772 -48.42 -50.50 -11.34
C ARG A 772 -49.22 -51.09 -10.17
N GLU A 773 -49.46 -52.39 -10.16
CA GLU A 773 -50.26 -53.04 -9.11
C GLU A 773 -49.42 -53.37 -7.86
N ASP A 774 -48.14 -53.73 -8.01
CA ASP A 774 -47.20 -53.85 -6.91
C ASP A 774 -47.04 -52.49 -6.17
N MET A 775 -46.98 -51.37 -6.92
CA MET A 775 -47.01 -50.01 -6.36
C MET A 775 -48.35 -49.67 -5.65
N ARG A 776 -49.49 -50.16 -6.14
CA ARG A 776 -50.77 -50.03 -5.42
C ARG A 776 -50.75 -50.77 -4.09
N GLN A 777 -50.20 -51.97 -4.05
CA GLN A 777 -50.12 -52.78 -2.83
C GLN A 777 -49.21 -52.11 -1.78
N GLN A 778 -48.07 -51.54 -2.18
CA GLN A 778 -47.24 -50.72 -1.29
C GLN A 778 -48.01 -49.51 -0.70
N LEU A 779 -48.75 -48.76 -1.53
CA LEU A 779 -49.54 -47.62 -1.06
C LEU A 779 -50.67 -48.06 -0.11
N ALA A 780 -51.28 -49.22 -0.35
CA ALA A 780 -52.29 -49.80 0.53
C ALA A 780 -51.71 -50.21 1.90
N ALA A 781 -50.53 -50.84 1.91
CA ALA A 781 -49.82 -51.21 3.13
C ALA A 781 -49.44 -49.98 3.98
N GLN A 782 -48.94 -48.92 3.33
CA GLN A 782 -48.62 -47.65 4.02
C GLN A 782 -49.86 -47.00 4.64
N LYS A 783 -51.00 -46.98 3.92
CA LYS A 783 -52.27 -46.48 4.45
C LYS A 783 -52.79 -47.30 5.64
N LEU A 784 -52.59 -48.62 5.63
CA LEU A 784 -52.94 -49.48 6.76
C LEU A 784 -52.10 -49.15 8.01
N GLN A 785 -50.79 -48.92 7.84
CA GLN A 785 -49.92 -48.48 8.94
C GLN A 785 -50.36 -47.14 9.54
N CYS A 786 -50.68 -46.14 8.71
CA CYS A 786 -51.20 -44.85 9.19
C CYS A 786 -52.55 -45.01 9.92
N ARG A 787 -53.42 -45.90 9.47
CA ARG A 787 -54.70 -46.18 10.13
C ARG A 787 -54.51 -46.82 11.50
N ASN A 788 -53.63 -47.82 11.62
CA ASN A 788 -53.37 -48.50 12.89
C ASN A 788 -52.80 -47.53 13.96
N LEU A 789 -51.96 -46.58 13.56
CA LEU A 789 -51.45 -45.52 14.44
C LEU A 789 -52.57 -44.58 14.93
N LEU A 790 -53.53 -44.22 14.05
CA LEU A 790 -54.68 -43.40 14.43
C LEU A 790 -55.64 -44.14 15.39
N GLU A 791 -55.86 -45.45 15.18
CA GLU A 791 -56.69 -46.27 16.06
C GLU A 791 -56.04 -46.46 17.46
N GLN A 792 -54.71 -46.55 17.54
CA GLN A 792 -53.97 -46.51 18.82
C GLN A 792 -54.11 -45.17 19.55
N ILE A 793 -54.03 -44.04 18.83
CA ILE A 793 -54.24 -42.70 19.41
C ILE A 793 -55.69 -42.51 19.89
N ALA A 794 -56.67 -43.12 19.22
CA ALA A 794 -58.06 -43.11 19.65
C ALA A 794 -58.28 -43.92 20.94
N ALA A 795 -57.70 -45.14 21.04
CA ALA A 795 -57.80 -45.98 22.23
C ALA A 795 -57.24 -45.28 23.49
N LEU A 796 -56.05 -44.67 23.40
CA LEU A 796 -55.43 -43.93 24.49
C LEU A 796 -56.26 -42.71 24.96
N ARG A 797 -57.05 -42.09 24.07
CA ARG A 797 -58.00 -41.04 24.45
C ARG A 797 -59.26 -41.59 25.13
N GLN A 798 -59.70 -42.79 24.75
CA GLN A 798 -60.88 -43.41 25.33
C GLN A 798 -60.62 -43.90 26.76
N GLU A 799 -59.44 -44.45 27.05
CA GLU A 799 -59.03 -44.77 28.43
C GLU A 799 -59.02 -43.53 29.34
N GLN A 800 -58.48 -42.40 28.87
CA GLN A 800 -58.53 -41.13 29.62
C GLN A 800 -59.95 -40.63 29.90
N GLN A 801 -60.92 -40.92 29.03
CA GLN A 801 -62.31 -40.49 29.22
C GLN A 801 -63.12 -41.42 30.13
N HIS A 802 -62.87 -42.74 30.10
CA HIS A 802 -63.55 -43.68 30.99
C HIS A 802 -63.19 -43.49 32.46
N HIS A 803 -62.00 -42.97 32.77
CA HIS A 803 -61.56 -42.73 34.15
C HIS A 803 -62.27 -41.56 34.87
N VAL A 804 -63.11 -40.79 34.17
CA VAL A 804 -63.73 -39.54 34.65
C VAL A 804 -65.25 -39.67 34.92
N MET A 805 -65.90 -40.75 34.47
CA MET A 805 -67.37 -40.84 34.33
C MET A 805 -68.07 -41.88 35.23
N LEU A 806 -67.40 -42.40 36.27
CA LEU A 806 -67.99 -43.30 37.26
C LEU A 806 -67.87 -42.70 38.67
N GLY A 807 -68.78 -41.77 38.99
CA GLY A 807 -68.68 -40.88 40.16
C GLY A 807 -70.00 -40.44 40.79
N GLU A 808 -71.02 -41.31 40.83
CA GLU A 808 -72.25 -41.07 41.62
C GLU A 808 -72.51 -42.26 42.56
N GLY A 809 -72.45 -42.03 43.88
CA GLY A 809 -72.59 -43.08 44.89
C GLY A 809 -72.28 -42.60 46.31
N SER A 810 -73.23 -41.96 46.96
CA SER A 810 -73.08 -41.42 48.32
C SER A 810 -72.83 -42.50 49.38
N THR A 811 -71.76 -42.40 50.18
CA THR A 811 -71.82 -42.19 51.65
C THR A 811 -70.43 -42.29 52.34
N VAL A 812 -70.33 -41.64 53.51
CA VAL A 812 -69.25 -41.67 54.52
C VAL A 812 -67.94 -40.93 54.17
N ASP A 813 -67.50 -40.12 55.14
CA ASP A 813 -66.26 -39.33 55.12
C ASP A 813 -65.03 -40.19 55.42
N THR A 814 -64.33 -40.62 54.37
CA THR A 814 -62.91 -41.00 54.38
C THR A 814 -62.39 -40.87 52.95
N VAL A 815 -61.54 -39.88 52.67
CA VAL A 815 -60.90 -39.76 51.35
C VAL A 815 -60.01 -40.99 51.12
N PRO A 816 -60.23 -41.80 50.06
CA PRO A 816 -59.36 -42.94 49.78
C PRO A 816 -57.91 -42.50 49.58
N VAL A 817 -56.97 -43.33 50.02
CA VAL A 817 -55.53 -43.00 49.92
C VAL A 817 -55.14 -42.72 48.47
N GLU A 818 -55.69 -43.47 47.51
CA GLU A 818 -55.47 -43.22 46.07
C GLU A 818 -55.96 -41.82 45.62
N VAL A 819 -57.06 -41.32 46.18
CA VAL A 819 -57.61 -39.99 45.84
C VAL A 819 -56.77 -38.89 46.50
N HIS A 820 -56.32 -39.09 47.74
CA HIS A 820 -55.39 -38.17 48.40
C HIS A 820 -54.03 -38.12 47.68
N GLU A 821 -53.50 -39.26 47.25
CA GLU A 821 -52.25 -39.38 46.52
C GLU A 821 -52.36 -38.81 45.09
N ALA A 822 -53.45 -39.08 44.37
CA ALA A 822 -53.74 -38.45 43.08
C ALA A 822 -53.87 -36.91 43.20
N LEU A 823 -54.54 -36.41 44.24
CA LEU A 823 -54.63 -34.98 44.53
C LEU A 823 -53.26 -34.39 44.88
N LYS A 824 -52.44 -35.10 45.66
CA LYS A 824 -51.06 -34.72 45.99
C LYS A 824 -50.20 -34.64 44.73
N THR A 825 -50.21 -35.65 43.87
CA THR A 825 -49.49 -35.64 42.58
C THR A 825 -50.02 -34.56 41.63
N ALA A 826 -51.32 -34.26 41.64
CA ALA A 826 -51.88 -33.14 40.88
C ALA A 826 -51.40 -31.78 41.42
N MET A 827 -51.32 -31.62 42.74
CA MET A 827 -50.80 -30.42 43.40
C MET A 827 -49.28 -30.25 43.19
N GLU A 828 -48.51 -31.35 43.23
CA GLU A 828 -47.08 -31.37 42.90
C GLU A 828 -46.83 -30.98 41.44
N LYS A 829 -47.63 -31.49 40.49
CA LYS A 829 -47.59 -31.10 39.07
C LYS A 829 -48.02 -29.64 38.85
N LEU A 830 -48.97 -29.14 39.62
CA LEU A 830 -49.37 -27.74 39.59
C LEU A 830 -48.26 -26.83 40.16
N GLN A 831 -47.59 -27.26 41.23
CA GLN A 831 -46.46 -26.56 41.83
C GLN A 831 -45.21 -26.57 40.93
N SER A 832 -44.92 -27.69 40.26
CA SER A 832 -43.83 -27.76 39.27
C SER A 832 -44.13 -26.82 38.10
N ARG A 833 -45.34 -26.88 37.52
CA ARG A 833 -45.75 -25.99 36.42
C ARG A 833 -45.80 -24.51 36.85
N PHE A 834 -46.19 -24.21 38.07
CA PHE A 834 -46.20 -22.83 38.58
C PHE A 834 -44.77 -22.30 38.80
N THR A 835 -43.87 -23.11 39.37
CA THR A 835 -42.46 -22.71 39.55
C THR A 835 -41.68 -22.66 38.23
N GLU A 836 -42.08 -23.45 37.24
CA GLU A 836 -41.59 -23.38 35.86
C GLU A 836 -42.08 -22.10 35.16
N LEU A 837 -43.39 -21.82 35.15
CA LEU A 837 -43.96 -20.60 34.57
C LEU A 837 -43.45 -19.32 35.27
N MET A 838 -43.23 -19.37 36.59
CA MET A 838 -42.62 -18.25 37.32
C MET A 838 -41.13 -18.06 36.99
N ARG A 839 -40.41 -19.12 36.60
CA ARG A 839 -39.05 -19.02 36.05
C ARG A 839 -39.09 -18.45 34.63
N GLU A 840 -39.91 -19.00 33.74
CA GLU A 840 -40.12 -18.46 32.39
C GLU A 840 -40.49 -16.97 32.43
N LYS A 841 -41.32 -16.55 33.39
CA LYS A 841 -41.69 -15.14 33.60
C LYS A 841 -40.53 -14.29 34.12
N ALA A 842 -39.62 -14.84 34.91
CA ALA A 842 -38.39 -14.17 35.33
C ALA A 842 -37.42 -14.02 34.15
N ASP A 843 -37.15 -15.11 33.43
CA ASP A 843 -36.30 -15.13 32.23
C ASP A 843 -36.82 -14.19 31.13
N LEU A 844 -38.15 -14.11 30.94
CA LEU A 844 -38.79 -13.17 30.02
C LEU A 844 -38.73 -11.72 30.51
N LYS A 845 -38.72 -11.47 31.82
CA LYS A 845 -38.54 -10.13 32.39
C LYS A 845 -37.09 -9.66 32.24
N GLU A 846 -36.12 -10.54 32.51
CA GLU A 846 -34.69 -10.26 32.29
C GLU A 846 -34.40 -9.95 30.81
N ARG A 847 -34.97 -10.72 29.88
CA ARG A 847 -34.90 -10.43 28.44
C ARG A 847 -35.60 -9.13 28.04
N LEU A 848 -36.68 -8.74 28.72
CA LEU A 848 -37.37 -7.48 28.47
C LEU A 848 -36.51 -6.31 28.95
N GLU A 849 -35.89 -6.42 30.13
CA GLU A 849 -34.95 -5.42 30.67
C GLU A 849 -33.68 -5.31 29.80
N GLU A 850 -33.15 -6.43 29.29
CA GLU A 850 -32.06 -6.45 28.29
C GLU A 850 -32.47 -5.75 26.98
N LEU A 851 -33.70 -5.99 26.51
CA LEU A 851 -34.21 -5.38 25.28
C LEU A 851 -34.48 -3.88 25.46
N GLU A 852 -35.00 -3.44 26.61
CA GLU A 852 -35.16 -2.03 26.97
C GLU A 852 -33.80 -1.32 27.04
N HIS A 853 -32.80 -1.91 27.70
CA HIS A 853 -31.43 -1.40 27.69
C HIS A 853 -30.88 -1.26 26.25
N ARG A 854 -31.13 -2.24 25.38
CA ARG A 854 -30.70 -2.20 23.98
C ARG A 854 -31.46 -1.15 23.15
N CYS A 855 -32.75 -0.93 23.42
CA CYS A 855 -33.52 0.14 22.81
C CYS A 855 -33.02 1.53 23.24
N ILE A 856 -32.66 1.70 24.52
CA ILE A 856 -32.04 2.94 25.03
C ILE A 856 -30.69 3.19 24.36
N GLN A 857 -29.85 2.15 24.23
CA GLN A 857 -28.57 2.24 23.51
C GLN A 857 -28.79 2.65 22.03
N LEU A 858 -29.70 1.96 21.32
CA LEU A 858 -30.01 2.27 19.91
C LEU A 858 -30.61 3.66 19.73
N SER A 859 -31.32 4.21 20.73
CA SER A 859 -31.75 5.61 20.73
C SER A 859 -30.54 6.54 20.78
N GLY A 860 -29.62 6.35 21.73
CA GLY A 860 -28.39 7.17 21.82
C GLY A 860 -27.47 7.06 20.60
N GLU A 861 -27.39 5.88 19.97
CA GLU A 861 -26.71 5.69 18.69
C GLU A 861 -27.43 6.44 17.56
N THR A 862 -28.76 6.47 17.55
CA THR A 862 -29.54 7.26 16.57
C THR A 862 -29.39 8.77 16.79
N ASP A 863 -29.39 9.23 18.04
CA ASP A 863 -29.22 10.63 18.41
C ASP A 863 -27.83 11.15 18.05
N THR A 864 -26.78 10.35 18.30
CA THR A 864 -25.39 10.69 17.91
C THR A 864 -25.16 10.63 16.39
N ILE A 865 -25.84 9.74 15.65
CA ILE A 865 -25.92 9.82 14.18
C ILE A 865 -26.62 11.12 13.74
N GLY A 866 -27.65 11.56 14.46
CA GLY A 866 -28.31 12.86 14.26
C GLY A 866 -27.36 14.05 14.46
N GLU A 867 -26.60 14.07 15.56
CA GLU A 867 -25.54 15.07 15.80
C GLU A 867 -24.50 15.07 14.67
N TYR A 868 -24.05 13.90 14.22
CA TYR A 868 -23.07 13.78 13.13
C TYR A 868 -23.63 14.32 11.79
N ILE A 869 -24.90 14.05 11.47
CA ILE A 869 -25.57 14.59 10.28
C ILE A 869 -25.65 16.13 10.35
N ALA A 870 -26.00 16.69 11.51
CA ALA A 870 -26.05 18.14 11.72
C ALA A 870 -24.66 18.80 11.60
N LEU A 871 -23.63 18.19 12.20
CA LEU A 871 -22.24 18.63 12.09
C LEU A 871 -21.74 18.57 10.65
N TYR A 872 -22.04 17.49 9.90
CA TYR A 872 -21.68 17.35 8.49
C TYR A 872 -22.39 18.40 7.62
N GLN A 873 -23.67 18.68 7.86
CA GLN A 873 -24.39 19.76 7.17
C GLN A 873 -23.77 21.13 7.44
N SER A 874 -23.43 21.43 8.69
CA SER A 874 -22.75 22.68 9.10
C SER A 874 -21.37 22.80 8.44
N GLN A 875 -20.53 21.76 8.51
CA GLN A 875 -19.22 21.73 7.88
C GLN A 875 -19.32 21.92 6.35
N ARG A 876 -20.31 21.29 5.70
CA ARG A 876 -20.59 21.44 4.27
C ARG A 876 -21.05 22.86 3.92
N ALA A 877 -21.83 23.52 4.78
CA ALA A 877 -22.21 24.92 4.61
C ALA A 877 -21.00 25.86 4.68
N ILE A 878 -20.13 25.68 5.69
CA ILE A 878 -18.88 26.46 5.84
C ILE A 878 -17.92 26.23 4.66
N LEU A 879 -17.80 24.99 4.18
CA LEU A 879 -17.03 24.66 2.98
C LEU A 879 -17.60 25.34 1.72
N LYS A 880 -18.92 25.38 1.57
CA LYS A 880 -19.59 26.08 0.47
C LYS A 880 -19.36 27.60 0.55
N GLN A 881 -19.52 28.21 1.72
CA GLN A 881 -19.25 29.63 1.93
C GLN A 881 -17.81 29.98 1.56
N ARG A 882 -16.81 29.24 2.07
CA ARG A 882 -15.40 29.45 1.71
C ARG A 882 -15.09 29.22 0.24
N HIS A 883 -15.90 28.44 -0.48
CA HIS A 883 -15.78 28.29 -1.93
C HIS A 883 -16.37 29.51 -2.66
N GLN A 884 -17.51 30.04 -2.20
CA GLN A 884 -18.12 31.26 -2.74
C GLN A 884 -17.24 32.48 -2.51
N GLU A 885 -16.67 32.65 -1.31
CA GLU A 885 -15.69 33.70 -0.98
C GLU A 885 -14.45 33.66 -1.92
N LYS A 886 -13.99 32.45 -2.27
CA LYS A 886 -12.89 32.25 -3.24
C LYS A 886 -13.31 32.55 -4.67
N GLU A 887 -14.51 32.15 -5.09
CA GLU A 887 -15.04 32.44 -6.43
C GLU A 887 -15.26 33.94 -6.61
N GLU A 888 -15.78 34.65 -5.59
CA GLU A 888 -15.86 36.10 -5.57
C GLU A 888 -14.49 36.76 -5.66
N TYR A 889 -13.51 36.30 -4.87
CA TYR A 889 -12.15 36.84 -4.94
C TYR A 889 -11.51 36.62 -6.32
N ILE A 890 -11.66 35.43 -6.91
CA ILE A 890 -11.20 35.12 -8.27
C ILE A 890 -11.92 35.99 -9.31
N SER A 891 -13.22 36.23 -9.15
CA SER A 891 -14.01 37.08 -10.04
C SER A 891 -13.58 38.54 -9.98
N ARG A 892 -13.34 39.08 -8.77
CA ARG A 892 -12.79 40.43 -8.56
C ARG A 892 -11.39 40.55 -9.19
N LEU A 893 -10.50 39.60 -8.93
CA LEU A 893 -9.15 39.58 -9.53
C LEU A 893 -9.18 39.44 -11.07
N ALA A 894 -10.17 38.73 -11.63
CA ALA A 894 -10.38 38.64 -13.07
C ALA A 894 -10.90 39.97 -13.66
N GLN A 895 -11.78 40.68 -12.95
CA GLN A 895 -12.22 42.03 -13.31
C GLN A 895 -11.04 43.03 -13.25
N ASP A 896 -10.29 43.06 -12.15
CA ASP A 896 -9.12 43.94 -11.98
C ASP A 896 -8.10 43.73 -13.11
N LYS A 897 -7.88 42.47 -13.52
CA LYS A 897 -7.00 42.11 -14.64
C LYS A 897 -7.52 42.63 -15.99
N GLU A 898 -8.83 42.60 -16.23
CA GLU A 898 -9.42 43.11 -17.47
C GLU A 898 -9.48 44.65 -17.46
N GLU A 899 -9.79 45.31 -16.34
CA GLU A 899 -9.67 46.77 -16.18
C GLU A 899 -8.21 47.22 -16.41
N MET A 900 -7.22 46.53 -15.84
CA MET A 900 -5.80 46.81 -16.08
C MET A 900 -5.42 46.61 -17.56
N LYS A 901 -6.00 45.62 -18.23
CA LYS A 901 -5.82 45.38 -19.68
C LYS A 901 -6.46 46.48 -20.54
N VAL A 902 -7.61 47.01 -20.15
CA VAL A 902 -8.20 48.21 -20.79
C VAL A 902 -7.30 49.42 -20.60
N LYS A 903 -6.84 49.71 -19.38
CA LYS A 903 -5.90 50.83 -19.12
C LYS A 903 -4.58 50.69 -19.89
N LEU A 904 -4.06 49.47 -20.06
CA LEU A 904 -2.89 49.21 -20.90
C LEU A 904 -3.13 49.51 -22.39
N LEU A 905 -4.33 49.26 -22.92
CA LEU A 905 -4.71 49.59 -24.29
C LEU A 905 -4.93 51.10 -24.49
N GLU A 906 -5.55 51.77 -23.51
CA GLU A 906 -5.68 53.23 -23.48
C GLU A 906 -4.31 53.92 -23.45
N LEU A 907 -3.40 53.43 -22.59
CA LEU A 907 -2.01 53.86 -22.52
C LEU A 907 -1.28 53.64 -23.86
N GLN A 908 -1.55 52.52 -24.54
CA GLN A 908 -0.96 52.23 -25.85
C GLN A 908 -1.43 53.20 -26.94
N ASP A 909 -2.73 53.51 -27.05
CA ASP A 909 -3.17 54.53 -28.03
C ASP A 909 -2.67 55.93 -27.65
N LEU A 910 -2.67 56.30 -26.37
CA LEU A 910 -2.11 57.57 -25.91
C LEU A 910 -0.63 57.71 -26.30
N VAL A 911 0.19 56.68 -26.08
CA VAL A 911 1.60 56.69 -26.52
C VAL A 911 1.71 56.72 -28.04
N MET A 912 0.89 55.97 -28.78
CA MET A 912 0.85 56.04 -30.25
C MET A 912 0.37 57.41 -30.76
N ARG A 913 -0.47 58.12 -30.01
CA ARG A 913 -0.94 59.48 -30.29
C ARG A 913 0.19 60.49 -30.04
N LEU A 914 0.85 60.42 -28.89
CA LEU A 914 2.03 61.23 -28.56
C LEU A 914 3.16 61.04 -29.59
N VAL A 915 3.39 59.81 -30.06
CA VAL A 915 4.37 59.53 -31.13
C VAL A 915 3.93 60.13 -32.47
N ARG A 916 2.63 60.10 -32.81
CA ARG A 916 2.08 60.79 -34.00
C ARG A 916 2.25 62.31 -33.88
N GLU A 917 1.82 62.91 -32.77
CA GLU A 917 1.91 64.35 -32.46
C GLU A 917 3.36 64.84 -32.52
N ARG A 918 4.30 64.11 -31.89
CA ARG A 918 5.75 64.38 -31.95
C ARG A 918 6.32 64.21 -33.37
N ASN A 919 5.91 63.19 -34.11
CA ASN A 919 6.39 62.98 -35.48
C ASN A 919 5.86 64.08 -36.42
N GLU A 920 4.61 64.51 -36.27
CA GLU A 920 4.07 65.69 -36.97
C GLU A 920 4.83 66.96 -36.60
N TRP A 921 5.11 67.19 -35.32
CA TRP A 921 5.91 68.34 -34.87
C TRP A 921 7.31 68.30 -35.47
N TYR A 922 7.94 67.12 -35.53
CA TYR A 922 9.22 66.92 -36.19
C TYR A 922 9.15 67.17 -37.70
N SER A 923 8.09 66.71 -38.38
CA SER A 923 7.85 67.03 -39.81
C SER A 923 7.62 68.53 -40.05
N LYS A 924 6.87 69.21 -39.17
CA LYS A 924 6.64 70.67 -39.21
C LYS A 924 7.95 71.44 -38.97
N TYR A 925 8.76 71.00 -38.00
CA TYR A 925 10.09 71.55 -37.73
C TYR A 925 11.07 71.35 -38.89
N VAL A 926 11.14 70.13 -39.46
CA VAL A 926 11.98 69.83 -40.62
C VAL A 926 11.53 70.62 -41.85
N ALA A 927 10.23 70.76 -42.11
CA ALA A 927 9.72 71.58 -43.20
C ALA A 927 10.08 73.07 -43.03
N ALA A 928 9.98 73.61 -41.81
CA ALA A 928 10.39 74.98 -41.51
C ALA A 928 11.91 75.19 -41.61
N ALA A 929 12.71 74.19 -41.20
CA ALA A 929 14.17 74.22 -41.32
C ALA A 929 14.66 74.05 -42.78
N GLN A 930 13.91 73.35 -43.62
CA GLN A 930 14.21 73.15 -45.04
C GLN A 930 13.70 74.28 -45.94
N ASN A 931 12.74 75.09 -45.50
CA ASN A 931 12.26 76.29 -46.21
C ASN A 931 12.25 77.54 -45.30
N PRO A 932 13.41 78.17 -45.01
CA PRO A 932 13.47 79.38 -44.19
C PRO A 932 12.80 80.63 -44.80
N GLU A 933 12.45 80.61 -46.09
CA GLU A 933 12.22 81.81 -46.91
C GLU A 933 10.79 81.96 -47.46
N LEU A 934 9.84 81.07 -47.09
CA LEU A 934 8.44 81.11 -47.58
C LEU A 934 7.36 81.08 -46.47
N LEU A 935 7.60 81.75 -45.36
CA LEU A 935 6.53 82.20 -44.43
C LEU A 935 6.50 83.72 -44.22
N ALA A 936 7.07 84.48 -45.17
CA ALA A 936 6.95 85.94 -45.24
C ALA A 936 5.73 86.42 -46.06
N THR A 937 4.88 85.51 -46.56
CA THR A 937 3.60 85.85 -47.24
C THR A 937 2.66 84.63 -47.34
N GLN A 938 1.75 84.45 -46.37
CA GLN A 938 0.38 83.91 -46.57
C GLN A 938 -0.44 83.87 -45.25
N ASN A 939 -0.75 85.04 -44.71
CA ASN A 939 -2.06 85.20 -44.07
C ASN A 939 -3.08 85.40 -45.19
N GLU A 940 -3.96 84.43 -45.45
CA GLU A 940 -5.43 84.60 -45.54
C GLU A 940 -6.17 83.40 -46.15
N SER A 941 -7.28 83.02 -45.49
CA SER A 941 -8.46 82.32 -46.03
C SER A 941 -8.32 80.85 -46.51
N GLY A 942 -9.33 80.04 -46.19
CA GLY A 942 -9.38 78.60 -46.57
C GLY A 942 -10.50 77.83 -45.87
N LEU A 943 -11.76 78.26 -46.07
CA LEU A 943 -12.94 77.68 -45.41
C LEU A 943 -13.33 76.30 -45.97
N ALA A 944 -13.57 75.34 -45.09
CA ALA A 944 -14.55 74.26 -45.26
C ALA A 944 -15.21 74.02 -43.87
N VAL A 945 -16.55 74.07 -43.65
CA VAL A 945 -17.68 73.43 -44.36
C VAL A 945 -17.62 71.90 -44.20
N GLU A 946 -18.59 71.17 -43.65
CA GLU A 946 -19.84 71.46 -42.89
C GLU A 946 -20.46 70.10 -42.47
N ARG A 947 -21.60 70.10 -41.75
CA ARG A 947 -22.58 68.98 -41.59
C ARG A 947 -22.11 67.78 -40.74
N ARG A 948 -22.93 67.38 -39.74
CA ARG A 948 -23.94 66.29 -39.74
C ARG A 948 -23.33 64.93 -40.06
N ILE A 949 -23.63 63.86 -39.33
CA ILE A 949 -24.95 63.34 -38.89
C ILE A 949 -24.86 62.92 -37.40
N GLU A 950 -25.71 63.28 -36.43
CA GLU A 950 -27.15 63.60 -36.32
C GLU A 950 -28.07 62.36 -36.14
N LEU A 951 -28.94 62.37 -35.12
CA LEU A 951 -29.94 61.33 -34.76
C LEU A 951 -29.35 60.01 -34.19
N ASN A 952 -30.00 59.16 -33.37
CA ASN A 952 -31.17 59.12 -32.45
C ASN A 952 -31.19 57.67 -31.87
N ALA A 953 -31.95 57.19 -30.87
CA ALA A 953 -32.78 57.69 -29.74
C ALA A 953 -32.68 56.53 -28.67
N THR A 954 -33.37 56.40 -27.52
CA THR A 954 -34.76 56.65 -27.06
C THR A 954 -34.73 56.68 -25.50
N ASP A 955 -35.27 57.69 -24.80
CA ASP A 955 -36.66 57.89 -24.34
C ASP A 955 -37.03 57.18 -23.01
N GLY A 956 -37.90 57.82 -22.19
CA GLY A 956 -38.31 57.42 -20.84
C GLY A 956 -37.46 58.11 -19.74
N GLU A 957 -37.87 59.16 -19.05
CA GLU A 957 -39.09 59.38 -18.22
C GLU A 957 -39.26 58.34 -17.09
N GLY A 958 -39.40 58.74 -15.82
CA GLY A 958 -39.40 60.10 -15.26
C GLY A 958 -39.75 60.15 -13.76
N LEU A 959 -40.44 61.23 -13.36
CA LEU A 959 -40.99 61.56 -12.03
C LEU A 959 -40.00 62.10 -10.96
N ARG A 960 -40.47 63.18 -10.31
CA ARG A 960 -39.95 63.76 -9.05
C ARG A 960 -41.06 63.61 -7.99
N GLU A 961 -40.68 63.42 -6.74
CA GLU A 961 -41.37 63.93 -5.54
C GLU A 961 -40.27 64.19 -4.49
N VAL A 962 -39.93 65.45 -4.15
CA VAL A 962 -40.63 66.47 -3.34
C VAL A 962 -40.25 66.38 -1.84
N ASN A 963 -39.36 67.33 -1.49
CA ASN A 963 -39.08 68.02 -0.23
C ASN A 963 -39.75 67.56 1.08
N LEU A 964 -38.94 67.59 2.16
CA LEU A 964 -39.01 68.42 3.38
C LEU A 964 -38.12 67.73 4.45
N SER A 965 -37.42 68.35 5.39
CA SER A 965 -36.90 69.69 5.70
C SER A 965 -36.46 69.65 7.18
N ASP A 966 -35.73 70.67 7.65
CA ASP A 966 -35.45 71.02 9.07
C ASP A 966 -34.46 70.07 9.82
N GLU A 967 -33.25 70.53 10.17
CA GLU A 967 -32.82 71.31 11.38
C GLU A 967 -32.49 70.41 12.60
N ALA A 968 -31.49 70.66 13.45
CA ALA A 968 -30.27 71.48 13.44
C ALA A 968 -29.21 70.71 14.30
N GLU A 969 -27.90 70.90 14.21
CA GLU A 969 -27.02 71.91 14.84
C GLU A 969 -25.61 71.70 14.21
N GLN A 970 -24.82 72.69 13.79
CA GLN A 970 -24.09 73.68 14.59
C GLN A 970 -23.15 73.10 15.68
N GLU A 971 -21.89 72.86 15.31
CA GLU A 971 -20.83 73.63 15.97
C GLU A 971 -19.61 73.90 15.07
N ALA A 972 -18.99 75.04 15.32
CA ALA A 972 -17.71 75.49 14.79
C ALA A 972 -16.78 75.69 16.01
N ALA A 973 -15.45 75.64 15.95
CA ALA A 973 -14.47 75.17 14.95
C ALA A 973 -13.09 75.27 15.67
N VAL A 974 -11.98 75.23 14.91
CA VAL A 974 -10.69 75.84 15.31
C VAL A 974 -9.99 75.25 16.57
N LEU A 975 -8.83 74.62 16.38
CA LEU A 975 -7.55 75.14 16.89
C LEU A 975 -6.36 74.28 16.43
N HIS A 976 -5.34 74.95 15.86
CA HIS A 976 -3.92 74.56 15.83
C HIS A 976 -3.49 73.29 15.05
N GLN A 977 -2.24 73.15 14.58
CA GLN A 977 -1.06 74.03 14.74
C GLN A 977 -0.17 74.11 13.48
N SER A 978 0.74 75.08 13.50
CA SER A 978 1.83 75.43 12.56
C SER A 978 2.58 74.29 11.84
N GLY A 979 3.18 74.49 10.66
CA GLY A 979 3.24 75.73 9.84
C GLY A 979 4.50 75.82 8.95
N PHE A 980 4.75 77.03 8.42
CA PHE A 980 5.90 77.47 7.60
C PHE A 980 6.10 76.87 6.19
N SER A 981 6.00 77.76 5.21
CA SER A 981 6.70 77.68 3.92
C SER A 981 7.57 78.94 3.76
N PRO A 982 8.80 78.82 3.22
CA PRO A 982 9.52 79.92 2.59
C PRO A 982 9.67 79.67 1.07
N ILE A 983 9.04 80.46 0.20
CA ILE A 983 9.55 81.72 -0.42
C ILE A 983 10.10 81.48 -1.85
N ASP A 984 9.90 82.46 -2.73
CA ASP A 984 10.10 82.40 -4.18
C ASP A 984 11.51 82.05 -4.68
N GLY A 985 11.54 81.39 -5.86
CA GLY A 985 12.73 81.21 -6.69
C GLY A 985 12.40 81.10 -8.17
N LYS A 986 12.29 82.23 -8.89
CA LYS A 986 12.09 82.24 -10.35
C LYS A 986 13.35 81.78 -11.09
N ALA A 987 13.28 80.61 -11.74
CA ALA A 987 14.20 80.21 -12.80
C ALA A 987 13.48 79.35 -13.86
N ALA A 988 13.74 79.65 -15.14
CA ALA A 988 13.44 78.90 -16.37
C ALA A 988 12.26 77.89 -16.42
N GLN A 989 11.32 78.12 -17.35
CA GLN A 989 10.58 77.00 -17.96
C GLN A 989 11.55 76.04 -18.67
N PRO A 990 11.19 74.75 -18.72
CA PRO A 990 10.85 74.18 -20.03
C PRO A 990 9.41 73.62 -20.08
N SER A 991 8.99 73.27 -21.29
CA SER A 991 7.77 72.53 -21.68
C SER A 991 6.42 72.94 -21.05
N GLN A 992 5.52 73.42 -21.92
CA GLN A 992 4.13 72.98 -21.80
C GLN A 992 4.12 71.45 -21.98
N VAL A 993 3.94 70.71 -20.88
CA VAL A 993 3.70 69.26 -20.92
C VAL A 993 2.42 69.01 -21.73
N ASP A 994 2.51 68.18 -22.75
CA ASP A 994 1.43 67.95 -23.73
C ASP A 994 0.17 67.43 -23.03
N PRO A 995 -1.05 67.72 -23.54
CA PRO A 995 -2.28 67.19 -22.93
C PRO A 995 -2.29 65.64 -22.97
N THR A 996 -1.77 65.05 -24.04
CA THR A 996 -1.55 63.60 -24.18
C THR A 996 -0.54 63.07 -23.15
N GLU A 997 0.56 63.79 -22.92
CA GLU A 997 1.58 63.43 -21.92
C GLU A 997 1.03 63.50 -20.49
N LYS A 998 0.18 64.49 -20.18
CA LYS A 998 -0.55 64.56 -18.89
C LYS A 998 -1.52 63.40 -18.70
N GLN A 999 -2.25 63.00 -19.75
CA GLN A 999 -3.14 61.84 -19.71
C GLN A 999 -2.36 60.54 -19.47
N ILE A 1000 -1.21 60.37 -20.12
CA ILE A 1000 -0.29 59.24 -19.88
C ILE A 1000 0.17 59.20 -18.42
N MET A 1001 0.64 60.33 -17.87
CA MET A 1001 1.13 60.40 -16.48
C MET A 1001 0.03 60.19 -15.43
N GLN A 1002 -1.21 60.60 -15.71
CA GLN A 1002 -2.37 60.32 -14.87
C GLN A 1002 -2.74 58.82 -14.92
N LEU A 1003 -2.87 58.24 -16.11
CA LEU A 1003 -3.24 56.84 -16.29
C LEU A 1003 -2.21 55.89 -15.68
N LEU A 1004 -0.91 56.20 -15.82
CA LEU A 1004 0.18 55.45 -15.16
C LEU A 1004 0.06 55.49 -13.63
N ARG A 1005 -0.30 56.63 -13.03
CA ARG A 1005 -0.52 56.75 -11.58
C ARG A 1005 -1.68 55.87 -11.11
N GLU A 1006 -2.78 55.85 -11.86
CA GLU A 1006 -3.94 55.02 -11.56
C GLU A 1006 -3.70 53.51 -11.78
N MET A 1007 -2.72 53.14 -12.62
CA MET A 1007 -2.25 51.75 -12.74
C MET A 1007 -1.28 51.37 -11.62
N GLN A 1008 -0.54 52.35 -11.08
CA GLN A 1008 0.47 52.14 -10.03
C GLN A 1008 -0.13 52.03 -8.62
N ASN A 1009 -1.23 52.77 -8.33
CA ASN A 1009 -1.91 52.78 -7.03
C ASN A 1009 -3.37 52.24 -7.10
N PRO A 1010 -3.61 50.94 -7.36
CA PRO A 1010 -4.97 50.39 -7.41
C PRO A 1010 -5.71 50.40 -6.05
N GLN A 1011 -4.99 50.55 -4.93
CA GLN A 1011 -5.55 50.42 -3.57
C GLN A 1011 -6.37 51.63 -3.09
N GLU A 1012 -6.30 52.79 -3.75
CA GLU A 1012 -7.07 54.00 -3.37
C GLU A 1012 -8.60 53.86 -3.59
N ARG A 1013 -9.07 52.75 -4.21
CA ARG A 1013 -10.50 52.41 -4.32
C ARG A 1013 -11.12 51.79 -3.05
N LEU A 1014 -10.34 51.45 -2.01
CA LEU A 1014 -10.85 50.76 -0.83
C LEU A 1014 -11.55 51.70 0.17
N SER A 1015 -12.87 51.75 0.09
CA SER A 1015 -13.72 52.35 1.14
C SER A 1015 -13.73 51.49 2.42
N PRO A 1016 -13.92 52.10 3.62
CA PRO A 1016 -13.51 51.49 4.88
C PRO A 1016 -14.54 50.49 5.42
N LEU A 1017 -14.43 49.22 5.03
CA LEU A 1017 -15.30 48.15 5.57
C LEU A 1017 -14.65 46.75 5.62
N LEU A 1018 -13.41 46.66 6.13
CA LEU A 1018 -12.91 45.56 7.00
C LEU A 1018 -11.43 45.80 7.37
N GLU A 1019 -11.15 46.20 8.62
CA GLU A 1019 -9.80 46.04 9.19
C GLU A 1019 -9.61 44.58 9.64
N ASN A 1020 -9.05 43.75 8.77
CA ASN A 1020 -8.52 42.44 9.15
C ASN A 1020 -7.00 42.58 9.36
N PRO A 1021 -6.44 42.15 10.52
CA PRO A 1021 -5.01 42.24 10.78
C PRO A 1021 -4.23 41.19 9.97
N CYS A 1022 -3.82 41.56 8.75
CA CYS A 1022 -2.91 40.76 7.94
C CYS A 1022 -1.49 40.76 8.53
N ILE A 1023 -1.19 39.76 9.36
CA ILE A 1023 0.18 39.40 9.73
C ILE A 1023 0.92 38.95 8.45
N PRO A 1024 2.01 39.62 8.04
CA PRO A 1024 2.69 39.31 6.78
C PRO A 1024 3.61 38.09 6.90
N PHE A 1025 3.16 36.94 6.39
CA PHE A 1025 3.99 35.73 6.34
C PHE A 1025 5.07 35.83 5.25
N PHE A 1026 6.33 35.98 5.66
CA PHE A 1026 7.48 35.92 4.76
C PHE A 1026 8.04 34.50 4.65
N TYR A 1027 8.03 33.95 3.43
CA TYR A 1027 8.66 32.67 3.14
C TYR A 1027 10.13 32.85 2.76
N ARG A 1028 11.03 32.17 3.47
CA ARG A 1028 12.43 31.96 3.07
C ARG A 1028 12.76 30.49 3.29
N ALA A 1029 13.32 29.85 2.27
CA ALA A 1029 13.86 28.49 2.42
C ALA A 1029 15.15 28.54 3.27
N ASP A 1030 15.26 27.58 4.18
CA ASP A 1030 16.53 27.19 4.80
C ASP A 1030 17.45 26.55 3.73
N GLU A 1031 18.76 26.45 3.96
CA GLU A 1031 19.70 25.74 3.05
C GLU A 1031 19.39 24.22 2.96
N ASN A 1032 18.45 23.74 3.78
CA ASN A 1032 17.98 22.36 3.88
C ASN A 1032 16.54 22.16 3.33
N ASP A 1033 15.99 23.10 2.56
CA ASP A 1033 14.63 23.09 1.98
C ASP A 1033 13.45 23.04 2.99
N GLU A 1034 13.71 23.17 4.30
CA GLU A 1034 12.64 23.30 5.31
C GLU A 1034 12.05 24.72 5.36
N VAL A 1035 10.74 24.85 5.17
CA VAL A 1035 10.02 26.12 5.22
C VAL A 1035 9.67 26.48 6.67
N LYS A 1036 10.50 27.33 7.30
CA LYS A 1036 10.21 27.92 8.61
C LYS A 1036 9.30 29.15 8.46
N ILE A 1037 8.09 29.06 9.00
CA ILE A 1037 7.19 30.21 9.14
C ILE A 1037 7.66 31.01 10.36
N MET A 1038 8.09 32.26 10.14
CA MET A 1038 8.28 33.22 11.23
C MET A 1038 7.06 34.14 11.31
N VAL A 1039 6.53 34.29 12.53
CA VAL A 1039 5.57 35.32 12.91
C VAL A 1039 6.37 36.44 13.58
N VAL A 1040 6.03 37.70 13.25
CA VAL A 1040 6.55 38.92 13.88
C VAL A 1040 5.35 39.75 14.34
#